data_AF-A0AAV2GCY6-F1
#
_entry.id   AF-A0AAV2GCY6-F1
#
_cell.length_a   1.000
_cell.length_b   1.000
_cell.length_c   1.000
_cell.angle_alpha   90.00
_cell.angle_beta   90.00
_cell.angle_gamma   90.00
#
_symmetry.space_group_name_H-M   'P 1'
#
loop_
_entity.id
_entity.type
_entity.pdbx_description
1 polymer ?
#
loop_
_entity_poly.entity_id
_entity_poly.type
_entity_poly.pdbx_seq_one_letter_code
_entity_poly.pdbx_strand_id
1 'polypeptide(L)'
;MINNTLLSSSAASARDCPPMTVTYRLQGLDGEATEPMIKELEEDREESQDPELEFAIAGAVRECGGLEILLGMIQPLQDDFKSNHEQLVAVLDLLMHCCRIRENRRALLKLGALGLLLETARRAFSVDAMEPAEGILLIVESLTLEANESDNKSITQSALTVSNEKTGTGEEAKKIVLMFLERLCHPSSGLKKSNKQQRNTEMVARILPYLTYGEPAAMEALVEHFNPYLQDWMEFDNLQKEHEDNPKDDIITEKAAKQRFTIENFVRVSESLKTSSCGERLKDIIVEKGITDTAVRHLRESFAVAGQAGFKSTAEWALGLKLPSVPLILSMLRGLSMGHFATQRCIDEGRILPLLHTLEGVSGENEIGARAENLLDTLSNKEGKGDGFLEEKVHELRRATKDDMRRRALRKREEMLQGLGMRQELSSDGGERIVVARPNLEGLEDVEEEADGLACMVCREGYSLRPNDLLGVYTFSKRVNLGAGNSGSARGECVYTTVSYFNIIHFQCHQEAKRADAALKNPKKEWEGATLRNNESLCNSLFPIRGPLVPLSQYTRYVDQFWDNLNALGRADGSRLLLLTYDVVLMLARFATGASFSTESRGGGRESNSRFLPFMVQMAHYLFEQGSSSQRRNMAKTISSYITSSPSDSKSSVLAAAHPVMGTEETVQFMMVNSLLSESYESWLQHRRAFLQRGIYHAYMQHTHGRSSTSRTSKEASTSGSSSQDGPDELLSIVWPMLVYSGLIEQMQRFFKVVKKGSSSGPSDRSGEDSGENMEAWELVMRERLLKVREMLGFSKELVSWLEEMNSATDLQEAFDIIGVLPDVLSGGIVRCEDFVHAAIEAGKNWVVPRTSINCIRLSAY
;
A
#
# COMPACT_ATOMS: atom_id res chain seq x y z
N MET A 1 13.07 33.86 42.08
CA MET A 1 12.41 34.45 40.89
C MET A 1 13.41 34.46 39.75
N ILE A 2 13.44 33.39 38.94
CA ILE A 2 14.09 33.35 37.63
C ILE A 2 13.18 32.52 36.72
N ASN A 3 13.01 33.02 35.49
CA ASN A 3 12.00 32.71 34.50
C ASN A 3 11.98 31.25 34.00
N ASN A 4 10.77 30.67 33.97
CA ASN A 4 10.42 29.56 33.09
C ASN A 4 9.95 30.13 31.75
N THR A 5 10.69 29.86 30.68
CA THR A 5 10.23 30.08 29.31
C THR A 5 10.24 28.72 28.61
N LEU A 6 9.13 27.98 28.78
CA LEU A 6 8.82 26.83 27.96
C LEU A 6 8.23 27.34 26.64
N LEU A 7 8.81 26.86 25.54
CA LEU A 7 8.34 27.06 24.18
C LEU A 7 6.91 26.52 24.05
N SER A 8 5.94 27.42 23.95
CA SER A 8 4.59 27.08 23.52
C SER A 8 4.62 26.76 22.02
N SER A 9 4.40 25.49 21.67
CA SER A 9 3.96 25.12 20.32
C SER A 9 2.69 25.93 20.00
N SER A 10 2.68 26.54 18.82
CA SER A 10 1.57 27.35 18.34
C SER A 10 0.31 26.48 18.20
N ALA A 11 -0.63 26.61 19.13
CA ALA A 11 -1.98 26.09 18.96
C ALA A 11 -2.62 26.81 17.76
N ALA A 12 -2.77 26.09 16.64
CA ALA A 12 -3.60 26.53 15.53
C ALA A 12 -5.03 26.74 16.05
N SER A 13 -5.65 27.86 15.66
CA SER A 13 -7.03 28.19 16.00
C SER A 13 -7.96 27.04 15.56
N ALA A 14 -8.76 26.51 16.48
CA ALA A 14 -9.70 25.40 16.28
C ALA A 14 -10.84 25.65 15.26
N ARG A 15 -10.72 26.68 14.40
CA ARG A 15 -11.70 27.04 13.38
C ARG A 15 -11.35 26.58 11.95
N ASP A 16 -10.14 26.03 11.71
CA ASP A 16 -9.69 25.62 10.37
C ASP A 16 -9.53 24.10 10.17
N CYS A 17 -9.99 23.26 11.11
CA CYS A 17 -10.05 21.82 10.88
C CYS A 17 -11.37 21.45 10.18
N PRO A 18 -11.34 20.77 9.02
CA PRO A 18 -12.56 20.27 8.39
C PRO A 18 -13.30 19.34 9.36
N PRO A 19 -14.65 19.39 9.41
CA PRO A 19 -15.42 18.58 10.34
C PRO A 19 -15.17 17.09 10.11
N MET A 20 -14.87 16.36 11.20
CA MET A 20 -14.74 14.90 11.16
C MET A 20 -16.07 14.29 10.73
N THR A 21 -16.06 13.61 9.58
CA THR A 21 -17.28 12.99 9.03
C THR A 21 -17.45 11.61 9.65
N VAL A 22 -18.31 11.51 10.66
CA VAL A 22 -18.68 10.23 11.29
C VAL A 22 -19.78 9.57 10.44
N THR A 23 -19.50 8.39 9.90
CA THR A 23 -20.44 7.65 9.06
C THR A 23 -21.01 6.47 9.85
N TYR A 24 -22.32 6.45 10.05
CA TYR A 24 -23.02 5.33 10.69
C TYR A 24 -23.44 4.32 9.63
N ARG A 25 -23.15 3.03 9.87
CA ARG A 25 -23.54 1.91 9.00
C ARG A 25 -24.46 0.98 9.78
N LEU A 26 -25.53 0.51 9.16
CA LEU A 26 -26.48 -0.41 9.78
C LEU A 26 -26.12 -1.86 9.40
N GLN A 27 -25.80 -2.67 10.40
CA GLN A 27 -25.39 -4.06 10.21
C GLN A 27 -26.52 -4.89 9.56
N GLY A 28 -26.21 -5.59 8.47
CA GLY A 28 -27.14 -6.48 7.75
C GLY A 28 -27.74 -5.92 6.44
N LEU A 29 -27.55 -4.62 6.13
CA LEU A 29 -28.09 -3.99 4.91
C LEU A 29 -27.03 -3.59 3.87
N ASP A 30 -25.80 -3.25 4.30
CA ASP A 30 -24.75 -2.66 3.44
C ASP A 30 -23.53 -3.59 3.18
N GLY A 31 -23.71 -4.90 3.34
CA GLY A 31 -22.61 -5.90 3.31
C GLY A 31 -21.91 -6.03 4.66
N GLU A 32 -21.30 -7.19 4.92
CA GLU A 32 -20.58 -7.43 6.18
C GLU A 32 -19.36 -6.49 6.27
N ALA A 33 -19.34 -5.65 7.31
CA ALA A 33 -18.23 -4.76 7.58
C ALA A 33 -17.01 -5.59 7.97
N THR A 34 -15.94 -5.51 7.17
CA THR A 34 -14.65 -6.16 7.40
C THR A 34 -13.65 -5.25 8.13
N GLU A 35 -14.08 -4.04 8.52
CA GLU A 35 -13.28 -3.05 9.22
C GLU A 35 -13.35 -3.32 10.74
N PRO A 36 -12.23 -3.29 11.48
CA PRO A 36 -12.22 -3.54 12.92
C PRO A 36 -12.95 -2.41 13.67
N MET A 37 -13.79 -2.76 14.66
CA MET A 37 -14.40 -1.79 15.56
C MET A 37 -13.32 -1.18 16.48
N ILE A 38 -12.97 0.09 16.21
CA ILE A 38 -12.03 0.87 17.01
C ILE A 38 -12.80 1.48 18.19
N LYS A 39 -12.60 0.95 19.41
CA LYS A 39 -13.25 1.44 20.64
C LYS A 39 -12.55 2.67 21.24
N GLU A 40 -11.27 2.82 20.99
CA GLU A 40 -10.42 3.94 21.40
C GLU A 40 -9.45 4.27 20.25
N LEU A 41 -9.30 5.55 19.91
CA LEU A 41 -8.25 6.00 19.00
C LEU A 41 -6.93 5.96 19.78
N GLU A 42 -5.90 5.29 19.27
CA GLU A 42 -4.55 5.45 19.82
C GLU A 42 -4.22 6.96 19.76
N GLU A 43 -3.83 7.56 20.89
CA GLU A 43 -3.29 8.92 20.90
C GLU A 43 -2.18 8.99 19.86
N ASP A 44 -2.23 10.01 18.99
CA ASP A 44 -1.34 10.18 17.85
C ASP A 44 0.06 9.71 18.20
N ARG A 45 0.50 8.62 17.56
CA ARG A 45 1.90 8.22 17.60
C ARG A 45 2.69 9.37 17.00
N GLU A 46 3.16 10.28 17.83
CA GLU A 46 4.39 11.04 17.56
C GLU A 46 5.38 10.02 16.99
N GLU A 47 5.95 10.29 15.81
CA GLU A 47 6.93 9.43 15.15
C GLU A 47 7.82 8.79 16.22
N SER A 48 7.67 7.48 16.47
CA SER A 48 8.17 6.87 17.71
C SER A 48 9.70 6.97 17.73
N GLN A 49 10.19 8.01 18.41
CA GLN A 49 11.61 8.20 18.63
C GLN A 49 12.10 7.02 19.46
N ASP A 50 13.28 6.51 19.14
CA ASP A 50 13.88 5.40 19.90
C ASP A 50 13.91 5.75 21.40
N PRO A 51 13.31 4.94 22.29
CA PRO A 51 13.32 5.18 23.73
C PRO A 51 14.73 5.38 24.30
N GLU A 52 15.76 4.80 23.69
CA GLU A 52 17.14 5.03 24.15
C GLU A 52 17.64 6.45 23.86
N LEU A 53 17.13 7.10 22.81
CA LEU A 53 17.44 8.49 22.48
C LEU A 53 16.63 9.47 23.32
N GLU A 54 15.35 9.19 23.52
CA GLU A 54 14.45 10.03 24.32
C GLU A 54 14.91 10.11 25.79
N PHE A 55 15.27 8.96 26.39
CA PHE A 55 15.65 8.86 27.79
C PHE A 55 17.17 8.88 28.03
N ALA A 56 17.97 9.32 27.05
CA ALA A 56 19.44 9.27 27.10
C ALA A 56 20.05 9.89 28.37
N ILE A 57 19.43 10.95 28.91
CA ILE A 57 19.86 11.62 30.15
C ILE A 57 19.85 10.69 31.37
N ALA A 58 18.99 9.67 31.39
CA ALA A 58 18.94 8.68 32.48
C ALA A 58 20.23 7.85 32.57
N GLY A 59 21.06 7.81 31.52
CA GLY A 59 22.40 7.22 31.55
C GLY A 59 23.32 7.87 32.60
N ALA A 60 23.16 9.17 32.87
CA ALA A 60 23.97 9.89 33.86
C ALA A 60 23.76 9.37 35.30
N VAL A 61 22.58 8.82 35.60
CA VAL A 61 22.27 8.23 36.92
C VAL A 61 23.20 7.06 37.22
N ARG A 62 23.52 6.24 36.20
CA ARG A 62 24.50 5.15 36.34
C ARG A 62 25.91 5.68 36.56
N GLU A 63 26.34 6.68 35.80
CA GLU A 63 27.71 7.22 35.87
C GLU A 63 28.04 7.84 37.23
N CYS A 64 27.04 8.41 37.90
CA CYS A 64 27.19 9.01 39.22
C CYS A 64 26.97 8.03 40.39
N GLY A 65 26.82 6.72 40.14
CA GLY A 65 26.50 5.73 41.19
C GLY A 65 25.09 5.91 41.80
N GLY A 66 24.18 6.53 41.04
CA GLY A 66 22.81 6.81 41.48
C GLY A 66 21.93 5.56 41.53
N LEU A 67 22.22 4.52 40.75
CA LEU A 67 21.43 3.28 40.75
C LEU A 67 21.54 2.56 42.09
N GLU A 68 22.74 2.49 42.66
CA GLU A 68 23.01 1.92 43.99
C GLU A 68 22.25 2.69 45.08
N ILE A 69 22.21 4.02 44.98
CA ILE A 69 21.49 4.89 45.90
C ILE A 69 19.98 4.63 45.81
N LEU A 70 19.41 4.55 44.60
CA LEU A 70 17.99 4.27 44.40
C LEU A 70 17.59 2.91 44.97
N LEU A 71 18.39 1.87 44.75
CA LEU A 71 18.16 0.55 45.36
C LEU A 71 18.28 0.60 46.88
N GLY A 72 19.25 1.34 47.42
CA GLY A 72 19.42 1.56 48.85
C GLY A 72 18.25 2.32 49.48
N MET A 73 17.57 3.20 48.73
CA MET A 73 16.38 3.91 49.19
C MET A 73 15.14 3.00 49.27
N ILE A 74 15.00 2.01 48.39
CA ILE A 74 13.85 1.10 48.40
C ILE A 74 13.84 0.23 49.68
N GLN A 75 15.02 -0.15 50.18
CA GLN A 75 15.16 -1.04 51.35
C GLN A 75 14.50 -0.54 52.65
N PRO A 76 14.65 0.72 53.09
CA PRO A 76 13.92 1.25 54.24
C PRO A 76 12.47 1.64 53.92
N LEU A 77 12.17 2.00 52.65
CA LEU A 77 10.82 2.45 52.28
C LEU A 77 9.80 1.30 52.26
N GLN A 78 10.24 0.06 52.03
CA GLN A 78 9.39 -1.14 52.02
C GLN A 78 8.91 -1.62 53.40
N ASP A 79 9.40 -1.03 54.50
CA ASP A 79 9.00 -1.41 55.86
C ASP A 79 7.58 -0.92 56.21
N ASP A 80 7.17 0.22 55.66
CA ASP A 80 5.80 0.75 55.77
C ASP A 80 5.35 1.42 54.46
N PHE A 81 4.71 0.63 53.60
CA PHE A 81 4.18 1.09 52.31
C PHE A 81 3.11 2.19 52.42
N LYS A 82 2.44 2.35 53.57
CA LYS A 82 1.39 3.36 53.74
C LYS A 82 2.00 4.72 54.06
N SER A 83 2.91 4.76 55.03
CA SER A 83 3.55 6.01 55.43
C SER A 83 4.59 6.51 54.42
N ASN A 84 5.23 5.60 53.68
CA ASN A 84 6.28 5.92 52.70
C ASN A 84 5.77 5.92 51.25
N HIS A 85 4.45 5.95 51.05
CA HIS A 85 3.83 5.72 49.74
C HIS A 85 4.36 6.68 48.66
N GLU A 86 4.32 7.99 48.91
CA GLU A 86 4.71 9.02 47.94
C GLU A 86 6.20 8.93 47.58
N GLN A 87 7.06 8.71 48.58
CA GLN A 87 8.50 8.58 48.38
C GLN A 87 8.84 7.32 47.59
N LEU A 88 8.16 6.21 47.88
CA LEU A 88 8.37 4.95 47.18
C LEU A 88 7.93 5.04 45.72
N VAL A 89 6.76 5.62 45.44
CA VAL A 89 6.27 5.82 44.07
C VAL A 89 7.26 6.69 43.28
N ALA A 90 7.74 7.81 43.85
CA ALA A 90 8.71 8.67 43.19
C ALA A 90 10.05 7.97 42.87
N VAL A 91 10.53 7.12 43.79
CA VAL A 91 11.75 6.32 43.57
C VAL A 91 11.54 5.27 42.49
N LEU A 92 10.39 4.58 42.49
CA LEU A 92 10.03 3.59 41.46
C LEU A 92 9.87 4.25 40.08
N ASP A 93 9.26 5.42 40.00
CA ASP A 93 9.14 6.18 38.75
C ASP A 93 10.52 6.54 38.19
N LEU A 94 11.42 7.07 39.02
CA LEU A 94 12.78 7.39 38.57
C LEU A 94 13.53 6.13 38.11
N LEU A 95 13.36 5.01 38.81
CA LEU A 95 13.96 3.73 38.44
C LEU A 95 13.37 3.18 37.13
N MET A 96 12.07 3.38 36.88
CA MET A 96 11.40 3.05 35.61
C MET A 96 11.98 3.83 34.43
N HIS A 97 12.22 5.14 34.59
CA HIS A 97 12.87 5.95 33.56
C HIS A 97 14.31 5.46 33.31
N CYS A 98 15.04 5.07 34.36
CA CYS A 98 16.37 4.47 34.20
C CYS A 98 16.34 3.17 33.40
N CYS A 99 15.29 2.36 33.53
CA CYS A 99 15.13 1.10 32.81
C CYS A 99 14.84 1.26 31.31
N ARG A 100 14.55 2.47 30.82
CA ARG A 100 14.45 2.76 29.37
C ARG A 100 15.78 2.59 28.64
N ILE A 101 16.91 2.72 29.36
CA ILE A 101 18.28 2.55 28.82
C ILE A 101 18.80 1.12 29.10
N ARG A 102 19.28 0.43 28.06
CA ARG A 102 19.76 -0.95 28.15
C ARG A 102 20.94 -1.14 29.11
N GLU A 103 21.94 -0.28 29.07
CA GLU A 103 23.11 -0.39 29.94
C GLU A 103 22.73 -0.21 31.42
N ASN A 104 21.71 0.60 31.72
CA ASN A 104 21.20 0.78 33.06
C ASN A 104 20.49 -0.49 33.56
N ARG A 105 19.66 -1.14 32.73
CA ARG A 105 19.06 -2.45 33.05
C ARG A 105 20.14 -3.49 33.38
N ARG A 106 21.19 -3.58 32.56
CA ARG A 106 22.32 -4.48 32.78
C ARG A 106 23.09 -4.18 34.07
N ALA A 107 23.26 -2.90 34.41
CA ALA A 107 23.89 -2.48 35.66
C ALA A 107 23.01 -2.86 36.87
N LEU A 108 21.70 -2.59 36.83
CA LEU A 108 20.74 -2.96 37.86
C LEU A 108 20.72 -4.47 38.13
N LEU A 109 20.77 -5.29 37.08
CA LEU A 109 20.86 -6.75 37.21
C LEU A 109 22.13 -7.18 37.95
N LYS A 110 23.29 -6.56 37.67
CA LYS A 110 24.55 -6.84 38.38
C LYS A 110 24.53 -6.40 39.84
N LEU A 111 23.73 -5.37 40.17
CA LEU A 111 23.52 -4.88 41.53
C LEU A 111 22.51 -5.72 42.34
N GLY A 112 21.92 -6.76 41.76
CA GLY A 112 20.92 -7.59 42.44
C GLY A 112 19.55 -6.91 42.57
N ALA A 113 19.26 -5.90 41.75
CA ALA A 113 18.00 -5.15 41.80
C ALA A 113 16.76 -6.05 41.68
N LEU A 114 16.82 -7.04 40.80
CA LEU A 114 15.69 -7.93 40.53
C LEU A 114 15.25 -8.71 41.76
N GLY A 115 16.20 -9.26 42.51
CA GLY A 115 15.94 -9.98 43.75
C GLY A 115 15.33 -9.09 44.84
N LEU A 116 15.88 -7.87 45.03
CA LEU A 116 15.32 -6.87 45.94
C LEU A 116 13.87 -6.53 45.57
N LEU A 117 13.63 -6.20 44.30
CA LEU A 117 12.31 -5.80 43.80
C LEU A 117 11.28 -6.92 43.91
N LEU A 118 11.65 -8.18 43.66
CA LEU A 118 10.74 -9.32 43.85
C LEU A 118 10.34 -9.52 45.31
N GLU A 119 11.28 -9.35 46.25
CA GLU A 119 10.99 -9.39 47.69
C GLU A 119 10.14 -8.18 48.12
N THR A 120 10.42 -6.98 47.60
CA THR A 120 9.60 -5.79 47.83
C THR A 120 8.18 -5.99 47.28
N ALA A 121 8.03 -6.58 46.09
CA ALA A 121 6.73 -6.91 45.50
C ALA A 121 5.96 -7.89 46.38
N ARG A 122 6.62 -8.95 46.87
CA ARG A 122 6.02 -9.92 47.80
C ARG A 122 5.45 -9.24 49.05
N ARG A 123 6.22 -8.33 49.65
CA ARG A 123 5.78 -7.56 50.83
C ARG A 123 4.61 -6.63 50.48
N ALA A 124 4.69 -5.91 49.35
CA ALA A 124 3.63 -5.04 48.87
C ALA A 124 2.31 -5.80 48.66
N PHE A 125 2.37 -7.01 48.09
CA PHE A 125 1.19 -7.88 47.93
C PHE A 125 0.63 -8.38 49.26
N SER A 126 1.50 -8.64 50.25
CA SER A 126 1.08 -9.14 51.56
C SER A 126 0.27 -8.09 52.36
N VAL A 127 0.47 -6.80 52.07
CA VAL A 127 -0.23 -5.68 52.73
C VAL A 127 -1.24 -4.99 51.81
N ASP A 128 -1.57 -5.60 50.67
CA ASP A 128 -2.43 -5.07 49.61
C ASP A 128 -2.06 -3.64 49.12
N ALA A 129 -0.76 -3.32 49.08
CA ALA A 129 -0.23 -2.06 48.53
C ALA A 129 -0.15 -2.11 46.98
N MET A 130 -1.31 -1.96 46.32
CA MET A 130 -1.45 -2.23 44.88
C MET A 130 -0.63 -1.33 43.95
N GLU A 131 -0.52 -0.04 44.26
CA GLU A 131 0.14 0.94 43.39
C GLU A 131 1.68 0.83 43.42
N PRO A 132 2.33 0.69 44.59
CA PRO A 132 3.73 0.30 44.64
C PRO A 132 3.99 -1.05 43.97
N ALA A 133 3.10 -2.03 44.14
CA ALA A 133 3.24 -3.33 43.50
C ALA A 133 3.19 -3.25 41.96
N GLU A 134 2.30 -2.42 41.40
CA GLU A 134 2.22 -2.16 39.96
C GLU A 134 3.54 -1.56 39.43
N GLY A 135 4.05 -0.51 40.09
CA GLY A 135 5.32 0.12 39.73
C GLY A 135 6.51 -0.84 39.80
N ILE A 136 6.56 -1.69 40.83
CA ILE A 136 7.61 -2.71 40.96
C ILE A 136 7.51 -3.75 39.83
N LEU A 137 6.31 -4.25 39.52
CA LEU A 137 6.12 -5.26 38.47
C LEU A 137 6.53 -4.76 37.09
N LEU A 138 6.31 -3.49 36.78
CA LEU A 138 6.77 -2.88 35.52
C LEU A 138 8.31 -2.88 35.42
N ILE A 139 9.01 -2.57 36.51
CA ILE A 139 10.48 -2.62 36.57
C ILE A 139 10.94 -4.07 36.44
N VAL A 140 10.33 -4.99 37.19
CA VAL A 140 10.63 -6.42 37.17
C VAL A 140 10.46 -7.00 35.77
N GLU A 141 9.40 -6.65 35.05
CA GLU A 141 9.21 -7.05 33.65
C GLU A 141 10.38 -6.59 32.78
N SER A 142 10.76 -5.32 32.86
CA SER A 142 11.86 -4.76 32.06
C SER A 142 13.20 -5.47 32.35
N LEU A 143 13.49 -5.73 33.63
CA LEU A 143 14.71 -6.41 34.05
C LEU A 143 14.72 -7.90 33.71
N THR A 144 13.60 -8.60 33.87
CA THR A 144 13.49 -10.03 33.55
C THR A 144 13.61 -10.28 32.04
N LEU A 145 13.08 -9.40 31.20
CA LEU A 145 13.29 -9.46 29.76
C LEU A 145 14.77 -9.31 29.39
N GLU A 146 15.46 -8.28 29.90
CA GLU A 146 16.90 -8.11 29.64
C GLU A 146 17.72 -9.29 30.18
N ALA A 147 17.36 -9.84 31.35
CA ALA A 147 18.05 -10.98 31.95
C ALA A 147 17.91 -12.27 31.12
N ASN A 148 16.76 -12.48 30.47
CA ASN A 148 16.53 -13.63 29.60
C ASN A 148 17.15 -13.47 28.20
N GLU A 149 17.39 -12.25 27.74
CA GLU A 149 18.03 -11.96 26.44
C GLU A 149 19.57 -11.91 26.51
N SER A 150 20.16 -11.79 27.70
CA SER A 150 21.62 -11.70 27.84
C SER A 150 22.25 -13.07 28.08
N ASP A 151 23.04 -13.56 27.12
CA ASP A 151 23.80 -14.84 27.15
C ASP A 151 24.79 -15.01 28.32
N ASN A 152 24.86 -14.04 29.23
CA ASN A 152 25.86 -13.97 30.27
C ASN A 152 25.38 -14.67 31.55
N LYS A 153 25.75 -15.95 31.71
CA LYS A 153 25.46 -16.80 32.89
C LYS A 153 25.80 -16.14 34.23
N SER A 154 26.74 -15.18 34.26
CA SER A 154 27.10 -14.42 35.46
C SER A 154 25.98 -13.47 35.92
N ILE A 155 25.15 -12.96 35.02
CA ILE A 155 24.06 -12.02 35.32
C ILE A 155 22.86 -12.78 35.90
N THR A 156 22.55 -13.97 35.36
CA THR A 156 21.50 -14.86 35.86
C THR A 156 21.79 -15.36 37.29
N GLN A 157 23.07 -15.61 37.62
CA GLN A 157 23.47 -15.97 38.99
C GLN A 157 23.31 -14.82 39.99
N SER A 158 23.63 -13.58 39.62
CA SER A 158 23.44 -12.40 40.48
C SER A 158 21.98 -12.00 40.68
N ALA A 159 21.10 -12.34 39.74
CA ALA A 159 19.65 -12.07 39.83
C ALA A 159 18.92 -12.94 40.87
N LEU A 160 19.46 -14.13 41.17
CA LEU A 160 18.83 -15.16 42.03
C LEU A 160 19.32 -15.15 43.48
N THR A 161 20.34 -14.36 43.84
CA THR A 161 20.91 -14.33 45.19
C THR A 161 20.18 -13.33 46.09
N VAL A 162 19.10 -13.76 46.76
CA VAL A 162 18.42 -12.95 47.80
C VAL A 162 18.55 -13.56 49.21
N SER A 163 19.02 -14.81 49.34
CA SER A 163 19.18 -15.44 50.65
C SER A 163 20.58 -16.03 50.83
N ASN A 164 21.10 -15.92 52.07
CA ASN A 164 22.40 -16.44 52.49
C ASN A 164 22.37 -17.97 52.73
N GLU A 165 21.42 -18.68 52.11
CA GLU A 165 21.18 -20.11 52.28
C GLU A 165 21.65 -20.89 51.04
N LYS A 166 22.23 -22.07 51.28
CA LYS A 166 22.77 -22.97 50.24
C LYS A 166 21.67 -23.70 49.45
N THR A 167 20.62 -23.02 49.02
CA THR A 167 19.61 -23.59 48.12
C THR A 167 20.08 -23.43 46.67
N GLY A 168 19.80 -24.44 45.83
CA GLY A 168 20.18 -24.40 44.42
C GLY A 168 19.44 -23.28 43.67
N THR A 169 20.08 -22.67 42.67
CA THR A 169 19.49 -21.58 41.85
C THR A 169 18.10 -21.91 41.29
N GLY A 170 17.87 -23.18 40.93
CA GLY A 170 16.57 -23.65 40.44
C GLY A 170 15.47 -23.81 41.51
N GLU A 171 15.83 -24.06 42.78
CA GLU A 171 14.86 -24.15 43.88
C GLU A 171 14.32 -22.76 44.26
N GLU A 172 15.18 -21.74 44.22
CA GLU A 172 14.78 -20.36 44.48
C GLU A 172 13.88 -19.82 43.35
N ALA A 173 14.23 -20.08 42.08
CA ALA A 173 13.36 -19.74 40.95
C ALA A 173 11.98 -20.41 41.06
N LYS A 174 11.94 -21.70 41.44
CA LYS A 174 10.68 -22.43 41.68
C LYS A 174 9.86 -21.80 42.82
N LYS A 175 10.51 -21.42 43.92
CA LYS A 175 9.84 -20.77 45.07
C LYS A 175 9.24 -19.42 44.69
N ILE A 176 9.97 -18.60 43.92
CA ILE A 176 9.48 -17.33 43.39
C ILE A 176 8.25 -17.56 42.50
N VAL A 177 8.31 -18.50 41.56
CA VAL A 177 7.18 -18.83 40.67
C VAL A 177 5.96 -19.28 41.48
N LEU A 178 6.13 -20.19 42.44
CA LEU A 178 5.04 -20.67 43.30
C LEU A 178 4.38 -19.54 44.11
N MET A 179 5.18 -18.61 44.64
CA MET A 179 4.68 -17.44 45.36
C MET A 179 3.80 -16.54 44.48
N PHE A 180 4.18 -16.29 43.22
CA PHE A 180 3.36 -15.50 42.30
C PHE A 180 2.11 -16.28 41.83
N LEU A 181 2.19 -17.60 41.68
CA LEU A 181 1.05 -18.46 41.37
C LEU A 181 0.00 -18.48 42.48
N GLU A 182 0.41 -18.57 43.75
CA GLU A 182 -0.49 -18.47 44.89
C GLU A 182 -1.32 -17.18 44.84
N ARG A 183 -0.73 -16.06 44.39
CA ARG A 183 -1.46 -14.79 44.24
C ARG A 183 -2.46 -14.82 43.08
N LEU A 184 -2.19 -15.53 41.99
CA LEU A 184 -3.15 -15.76 40.91
C LEU A 184 -4.33 -16.65 41.36
N CYS A 185 -4.18 -17.46 42.41
CA CYS A 185 -5.21 -18.39 42.87
C CYS A 185 -6.24 -17.84 43.84
N HIS A 186 -6.07 -16.62 44.34
CA HIS A 186 -7.01 -15.99 45.26
C HIS A 186 -7.97 -15.06 44.48
N PRO A 187 -9.10 -15.55 43.96
CA PRO A 187 -10.20 -14.67 43.62
C PRO A 187 -10.66 -14.05 44.94
N SER A 188 -10.42 -12.76 45.13
CA SER A 188 -11.03 -12.01 46.23
C SER A 188 -12.53 -12.27 46.15
N SER A 189 -13.07 -12.93 47.17
CA SER A 189 -14.46 -13.40 47.26
C SER A 189 -15.46 -12.36 46.73
N GLY A 190 -16.20 -12.68 45.66
CA GLY A 190 -17.49 -12.07 45.28
C GLY A 190 -17.60 -10.55 45.09
N LEU A 191 -16.56 -9.75 45.37
CA LEU A 191 -16.58 -8.30 45.22
C LEU A 191 -15.84 -7.89 43.95
N LYS A 192 -16.46 -6.97 43.20
CA LYS A 192 -15.89 -6.31 42.01
C LYS A 192 -14.43 -5.94 42.28
N LYS A 193 -13.50 -6.59 41.56
CA LYS A 193 -12.08 -6.24 41.62
C LYS A 193 -11.94 -4.77 41.22
N SER A 194 -11.18 -4.01 42.00
CA SER A 194 -10.72 -2.69 41.55
C SER A 194 -9.89 -2.86 40.28
N ASN A 195 -10.02 -1.93 39.32
CA ASN A 195 -9.22 -1.94 38.07
C ASN A 195 -7.71 -2.11 38.35
N LYS A 196 -7.21 -1.58 39.48
CA LYS A 196 -5.80 -1.75 39.91
C LYS A 196 -5.43 -3.21 40.23
N GLN A 197 -6.32 -3.97 40.86
CA GLN A 197 -6.09 -5.38 41.18
C GLN A 197 -6.01 -6.25 39.92
N GLN A 198 -6.86 -5.93 38.93
CA GLN A 198 -6.88 -6.64 37.66
C GLN A 198 -5.57 -6.40 36.90
N ARG A 199 -5.10 -5.16 36.79
CA ARG A 199 -3.81 -4.82 36.16
C ARG A 199 -2.63 -5.55 36.80
N ASN A 200 -2.56 -5.57 38.13
CA ASN A 200 -1.50 -6.29 38.83
C ASN A 200 -1.52 -7.79 38.53
N THR A 201 -2.71 -8.40 38.47
CA THR A 201 -2.86 -9.82 38.11
C THR A 201 -2.38 -10.07 36.68
N GLU A 202 -2.78 -9.21 35.74
CA GLU A 202 -2.39 -9.31 34.33
C GLU A 202 -0.87 -9.17 34.16
N MET A 203 -0.24 -8.24 34.88
CA MET A 203 1.21 -8.09 34.91
C MET A 203 1.90 -9.34 35.48
N VAL A 204 1.40 -9.90 36.58
CA VAL A 204 1.94 -11.16 37.15
C VAL A 204 1.87 -12.30 36.13
N ALA A 205 0.73 -12.50 35.48
CA ALA A 205 0.56 -13.53 34.46
C ALA A 205 1.56 -13.36 33.29
N ARG A 206 1.82 -12.11 32.88
CA ARG A 206 2.75 -11.78 31.80
C ARG A 206 4.23 -12.00 32.16
N ILE A 207 4.63 -11.77 33.40
CA ILE A 207 6.03 -11.94 33.83
C ILE A 207 6.38 -13.38 34.23
N LEU A 208 5.38 -14.20 34.59
CA LEU A 208 5.57 -15.55 35.12
C LEU A 208 6.51 -16.43 34.29
N PRO A 209 6.38 -16.50 32.94
CA PRO A 209 7.33 -17.27 32.13
C PRO A 209 8.78 -16.85 32.30
N TYR A 210 9.02 -15.55 32.46
CA TYR A 210 10.35 -14.95 32.54
C TYR A 210 10.99 -15.12 33.91
N LEU A 211 10.18 -15.27 34.97
CA LEU A 211 10.62 -15.59 36.33
C LEU A 211 11.13 -17.03 36.48
N THR A 212 10.92 -17.89 35.47
CA THR A 212 11.51 -19.24 35.46
C THR A 212 13.00 -19.22 35.15
N TYR A 213 13.51 -18.16 34.51
CA TYR A 213 14.91 -18.02 34.08
C TYR A 213 15.48 -19.20 33.28
N GLY A 214 14.64 -19.98 32.60
CA GLY A 214 15.10 -21.18 31.90
C GLY A 214 15.26 -22.42 32.78
N GLU A 215 15.01 -22.33 34.09
CA GLU A 215 15.21 -23.41 35.05
C GLU A 215 14.07 -24.46 34.96
N PRO A 216 14.38 -25.73 34.65
CA PRO A 216 13.36 -26.74 34.38
C PRO A 216 12.40 -26.98 35.54
N ALA A 217 12.90 -27.00 36.79
CA ALA A 217 12.05 -27.21 37.97
C ALA A 217 11.02 -26.09 38.21
N ALA A 218 11.35 -24.85 37.81
CA ALA A 218 10.45 -23.70 37.91
C ALA A 218 9.44 -23.69 36.75
N MET A 219 9.90 -24.02 35.53
CA MET A 219 9.03 -24.18 34.35
C MET A 219 8.00 -25.30 34.54
N GLU A 220 8.43 -26.45 35.05
CA GLU A 220 7.53 -27.58 35.34
C GLU A 220 6.48 -27.19 36.39
N ALA A 221 6.88 -26.51 37.47
CA ALA A 221 5.95 -26.04 38.50
C ALA A 221 4.91 -25.06 37.94
N LEU A 222 5.31 -24.18 37.01
CA LEU A 222 4.41 -23.27 36.31
C LEU A 222 3.36 -24.01 35.48
N VAL A 223 3.78 -24.96 34.64
CA VAL A 223 2.85 -25.73 33.78
C VAL A 223 1.96 -26.65 34.62
N GLU A 224 2.52 -27.32 35.62
CA GLU A 224 1.81 -28.25 36.51
C GLU A 224 0.70 -27.56 37.30
N HIS A 225 0.86 -26.28 37.61
CA HIS A 225 -0.17 -25.47 38.25
C HIS A 225 -1.46 -25.35 37.42
N PHE A 226 -1.32 -25.10 36.12
CA PHE A 226 -2.46 -24.90 35.22
C PHE A 226 -2.98 -26.20 34.61
N ASN A 227 -2.14 -27.24 34.56
CA ASN A 227 -2.42 -28.49 33.89
C ASN A 227 -3.80 -29.11 34.23
N PRO A 228 -4.26 -29.19 35.50
CA PRO A 228 -5.56 -29.79 35.83
C PRO A 228 -6.75 -29.13 35.12
N TYR A 229 -6.64 -27.84 34.80
CA TYR A 229 -7.73 -27.05 34.20
C TYR A 229 -7.73 -27.06 32.66
N LEU A 230 -6.67 -27.59 32.04
CA LEU A 230 -6.46 -27.54 30.59
C LEU A 230 -6.59 -28.91 29.91
N GLN A 231 -6.85 -29.96 30.69
CA GLN A 231 -6.94 -31.34 30.23
C GLN A 231 -8.37 -31.79 29.91
N ASP A 232 -9.39 -31.10 30.42
CA ASP A 232 -10.80 -31.40 30.12
C ASP A 232 -11.60 -30.11 29.84
N TRP A 233 -11.66 -29.75 28.56
CA TRP A 233 -12.42 -28.59 28.09
C TRP A 233 -13.94 -28.82 28.10
N MET A 234 -14.39 -30.08 28.06
CA MET A 234 -15.80 -30.43 28.15
C MET A 234 -16.32 -30.21 29.57
N GLU A 235 -15.55 -30.58 30.60
CA GLU A 235 -15.84 -30.25 32.00
C GLU A 235 -15.96 -28.74 32.20
N PHE A 236 -15.05 -27.97 31.61
CA PHE A 236 -15.10 -26.51 31.64
C PHE A 236 -16.39 -25.96 31.03
N ASP A 237 -16.72 -26.35 29.80
CA ASP A 237 -17.93 -25.86 29.11
C ASP A 237 -19.21 -26.24 29.87
N ASN A 238 -19.26 -27.45 30.46
CA ASN A 238 -20.38 -27.89 31.29
C ASN A 238 -20.53 -27.06 32.55
N LEU A 239 -19.43 -26.75 33.26
CA LEU A 239 -19.48 -25.94 34.48
C LEU A 239 -19.92 -24.49 34.19
N GLN A 240 -19.46 -23.91 33.08
CA GLN A 240 -19.89 -22.57 32.66
C GLN A 240 -21.38 -22.56 32.32
N LYS A 241 -21.87 -23.59 31.62
CA LYS A 241 -23.29 -23.74 31.31
C LYS A 241 -24.14 -23.93 32.57
N GLU A 242 -23.69 -24.73 33.53
CA GLU A 242 -24.39 -24.93 34.80
C GLU A 242 -24.51 -23.61 35.59
N HIS A 243 -23.47 -22.77 35.54
CA HIS A 243 -23.53 -21.42 36.10
C HIS A 243 -24.53 -20.51 35.36
N GLU A 244 -24.56 -20.55 34.03
CA GLU A 244 -25.53 -19.78 33.22
C GLU A 244 -26.97 -20.20 33.50
N ASP A 245 -27.21 -21.51 33.65
CA ASP A 245 -28.53 -22.08 33.94
C ASP A 245 -28.96 -21.83 35.41
N ASN A 246 -28.01 -21.74 36.34
CA ASN A 246 -28.26 -21.54 37.77
C ASN A 246 -27.37 -20.45 38.40
N PRO A 247 -27.57 -19.16 38.05
CA PRO A 247 -26.71 -18.06 38.48
C PRO A 247 -26.86 -17.68 39.96
N LYS A 248 -27.75 -18.34 40.70
CA LYS A 248 -28.02 -18.09 42.13
C LYS A 248 -27.32 -19.09 43.06
N ASP A 249 -26.69 -20.11 42.50
CA ASP A 249 -25.88 -21.04 43.28
C ASP A 249 -24.49 -20.44 43.48
N ASP A 250 -24.22 -19.98 44.71
CA ASP A 250 -22.96 -19.35 45.08
C ASP A 250 -21.76 -20.30 44.91
N ILE A 251 -21.96 -21.61 45.11
CA ILE A 251 -20.90 -22.62 45.03
C ILE A 251 -20.51 -22.85 43.56
N ILE A 252 -21.49 -23.00 42.67
CA ILE A 252 -21.25 -23.18 41.23
C ILE A 252 -20.65 -21.91 40.65
N THR A 253 -21.16 -20.73 41.04
CA THR A 253 -20.65 -19.43 40.60
C THR A 253 -19.19 -19.22 41.01
N GLU A 254 -18.82 -19.52 42.25
CA GLU A 254 -17.45 -19.40 42.72
C GLU A 254 -16.51 -20.36 41.97
N LYS A 255 -16.91 -21.62 41.77
CA LYS A 255 -16.13 -22.62 41.04
C LYS A 255 -15.94 -22.24 39.56
N ALA A 256 -17.02 -21.85 38.87
CA ALA A 256 -16.99 -21.45 37.47
C ALA A 256 -16.11 -20.21 37.25
N ALA A 257 -16.24 -19.21 38.13
CA ALA A 257 -15.42 -18.00 38.08
C ALA A 257 -13.94 -18.29 38.35
N LYS A 258 -13.64 -19.15 39.34
CA LYS A 258 -12.26 -19.55 39.65
C LYS A 258 -11.62 -20.30 38.49
N GLN A 259 -12.31 -21.28 37.91
CA GLN A 259 -11.79 -22.05 36.78
C GLN A 259 -11.55 -21.16 35.56
N ARG A 260 -12.54 -20.34 35.19
CA ARG A 260 -12.41 -19.39 34.08
C ARG A 260 -11.26 -18.41 34.28
N PHE A 261 -11.14 -17.82 35.46
CA PHE A 261 -10.06 -16.90 35.77
C PHE A 261 -8.68 -17.56 35.69
N THR A 262 -8.57 -18.82 36.12
CA THR A 262 -7.33 -19.60 36.05
C THR A 262 -6.92 -19.86 34.60
N ILE A 263 -7.87 -20.24 33.74
CA ILE A 263 -7.61 -20.46 32.31
C ILE A 263 -7.27 -19.15 31.61
N GLU A 264 -7.99 -18.05 31.86
CA GLU A 264 -7.68 -16.73 31.30
C GLU A 264 -6.25 -16.27 31.67
N ASN A 265 -5.80 -16.55 32.90
CA ASN A 265 -4.41 -16.27 33.29
C ASN A 265 -3.42 -17.13 32.50
N PHE A 266 -3.72 -18.42 32.25
CA PHE A 266 -2.87 -19.25 31.39
C PHE A 266 -2.83 -18.76 29.94
N VAL A 267 -3.96 -18.27 29.40
CA VAL A 267 -3.97 -17.64 28.06
C VAL A 267 -3.00 -16.46 28.03
N ARG A 268 -3.05 -15.57 29.02
CA ARG A 268 -2.10 -14.43 29.14
C ARG A 268 -0.64 -14.89 29.25
N VAL A 269 -0.38 -15.93 30.05
CA VAL A 269 0.94 -16.58 30.15
C VAL A 269 1.38 -17.03 28.77
N SER A 270 0.54 -17.74 28.01
CA SER A 270 0.87 -18.24 26.68
C SER A 270 1.12 -17.13 25.65
N GLU A 271 0.36 -16.04 25.68
CA GLU A 271 0.52 -14.88 24.79
C GLU A 271 1.80 -14.09 25.09
N SER A 272 2.27 -14.14 26.34
CA SER A 272 3.51 -13.49 26.74
C SER A 272 4.77 -14.24 26.34
N LEU A 273 4.69 -15.47 25.84
CA LEU A 273 5.85 -16.30 25.48
C LEU A 273 6.51 -15.85 24.17
N LYS A 274 7.56 -15.04 24.27
CA LYS A 274 8.41 -14.62 23.13
C LYS A 274 9.21 -15.76 22.52
N THR A 275 9.77 -15.52 21.33
CA THR A 275 10.69 -16.38 20.57
C THR A 275 12.11 -16.42 21.17
N SER A 276 12.20 -16.72 22.46
CA SER A 276 13.46 -16.93 23.18
C SER A 276 13.67 -18.41 23.49
N SER A 277 14.91 -18.83 23.78
CA SER A 277 15.22 -20.21 24.18
C SER A 277 14.45 -20.65 25.44
N CYS A 278 14.24 -19.73 26.38
CA CYS A 278 13.41 -19.97 27.58
C CYS A 278 11.93 -20.17 27.21
N GLY A 279 11.40 -19.33 26.31
CA GLY A 279 10.02 -19.44 25.83
C GLY A 279 9.78 -20.72 25.03
N GLU A 280 10.71 -21.10 24.16
CA GLU A 280 10.66 -22.33 23.37
C GLU A 280 10.63 -23.57 24.27
N ARG A 281 11.55 -23.65 25.24
CA ARG A 281 11.58 -24.76 26.21
C ARG A 281 10.30 -24.89 27.03
N LEU A 282 9.70 -23.77 27.44
CA LEU A 282 8.43 -23.80 28.17
C LEU A 282 7.29 -24.30 27.27
N LYS A 283 7.29 -23.95 25.97
CA LYS A 283 6.33 -24.47 24.99
C LYS A 283 6.54 -25.97 24.73
N ASP A 284 7.78 -26.45 24.72
CA ASP A 284 8.08 -27.89 24.64
C ASP A 284 7.42 -28.65 25.81
N ILE A 285 7.60 -28.17 27.05
CA ILE A 285 6.98 -28.79 28.24
C ILE A 285 5.44 -28.80 28.11
N ILE A 286 4.84 -27.72 27.59
CA ILE A 286 3.38 -27.64 27.38
C ILE A 286 2.91 -28.69 26.36
N VAL A 287 3.67 -28.89 25.28
CA VAL A 287 3.38 -29.91 24.27
C VAL A 287 3.59 -31.32 24.85
N GLU A 288 4.66 -31.57 25.60
CA GLU A 288 4.94 -32.84 26.27
C GLU A 288 3.86 -33.25 27.28
N LYS A 289 3.27 -32.28 27.99
CA LYS A 289 2.13 -32.49 28.90
C LYS A 289 0.81 -32.74 28.15
N GLY A 290 0.78 -32.67 26.82
CA GLY A 290 -0.40 -32.95 26.00
C GLY A 290 -1.46 -31.84 25.99
N ILE A 291 -1.16 -30.67 26.55
CA ILE A 291 -2.11 -29.56 26.66
C ILE A 291 -2.53 -29.06 25.27
N THR A 292 -1.56 -28.91 24.36
CA THR A 292 -1.82 -28.46 22.98
C THR A 292 -2.69 -29.47 22.21
N ASP A 293 -2.35 -30.77 22.29
CA ASP A 293 -3.10 -31.82 21.59
C ASP A 293 -4.55 -31.91 22.10
N THR A 294 -4.75 -31.77 23.41
CA THR A 294 -6.08 -31.76 24.00
C THR A 294 -6.94 -30.59 23.55
N ALA A 295 -6.36 -29.39 23.45
CA ALA A 295 -7.07 -28.22 22.97
C ALA A 295 -7.43 -28.33 21.46
N VAL A 296 -6.49 -28.82 20.64
CA VAL A 296 -6.71 -29.07 19.21
C VAL A 296 -7.80 -30.12 18.98
N ARG A 297 -7.79 -31.20 19.76
CA ARG A 297 -8.81 -32.25 19.73
C ARG A 297 -10.19 -31.73 20.12
N HIS A 298 -10.29 -30.93 21.19
CA HIS A 298 -11.56 -30.33 21.63
C HIS A 298 -12.17 -29.43 20.56
N LEU A 299 -11.38 -28.57 19.90
CA LEU A 299 -11.86 -27.77 18.77
C LEU A 299 -12.37 -28.63 17.62
N ARG A 300 -11.63 -29.69 17.27
CA ARG A 300 -12.03 -30.60 16.19
C ARG A 300 -13.35 -31.31 16.50
N GLU A 301 -13.54 -31.76 17.73
CA GLU A 301 -14.75 -32.48 18.18
C GLU A 301 -15.95 -31.54 18.31
N SER A 302 -15.73 -30.34 18.84
CA SER A 302 -16.76 -29.30 18.98
C SER A 302 -17.32 -28.82 17.64
N PHE A 303 -16.54 -28.96 16.57
CA PHE A 303 -16.91 -28.60 15.21
C PHE A 303 -16.81 -29.79 14.25
N ALA A 304 -17.18 -30.99 14.67
CA ALA A 304 -17.10 -32.22 13.86
C ALA A 304 -17.89 -32.16 12.54
N VAL A 305 -18.93 -31.33 12.48
CA VAL A 305 -19.74 -31.08 11.27
C VAL A 305 -19.08 -30.11 10.28
N ALA A 306 -17.98 -29.44 10.66
CA ALA A 306 -17.29 -28.50 9.80
C ALA A 306 -16.79 -29.20 8.52
N GLY A 307 -17.12 -28.62 7.37
CA GLY A 307 -16.77 -29.18 6.05
C GLY A 307 -17.87 -30.03 5.39
N GLN A 308 -18.97 -30.35 6.09
CA GLN A 308 -20.16 -30.98 5.48
C GLN A 308 -21.00 -29.96 4.69
N ALA A 309 -21.74 -30.35 3.65
CA ALA A 309 -22.57 -29.40 2.91
C ALA A 309 -23.67 -28.77 3.80
N GLY A 310 -23.71 -27.43 3.90
CA GLY A 310 -24.71 -26.72 4.70
C GLY A 310 -24.48 -26.72 6.21
N PHE A 311 -23.30 -27.13 6.68
CA PHE A 311 -22.96 -27.20 8.11
C PHE A 311 -23.23 -25.90 8.89
N LYS A 312 -23.04 -24.73 8.26
CA LYS A 312 -23.25 -23.41 8.89
C LYS A 312 -24.68 -23.18 9.41
N SER A 313 -25.68 -23.89 8.88
CA SER A 313 -27.08 -23.82 9.32
C SER A 313 -27.47 -24.92 10.32
N THR A 314 -26.55 -25.78 10.71
CA THR A 314 -26.83 -26.87 11.68
C THR A 314 -26.85 -26.35 13.11
N ALA A 315 -27.70 -26.96 13.95
CA ALA A 315 -27.76 -26.63 15.37
C ALA A 315 -26.42 -26.93 16.09
N GLU A 316 -25.72 -27.99 15.68
CA GLU A 316 -24.42 -28.38 16.22
C GLU A 316 -23.35 -27.30 15.99
N TRP A 317 -23.27 -26.71 14.80
CA TRP A 317 -22.38 -25.58 14.52
C TRP A 317 -22.69 -24.37 15.40
N ALA A 318 -23.98 -24.03 15.54
CA ALA A 318 -24.40 -22.92 16.38
C ALA A 318 -24.14 -23.16 17.88
N LEU A 319 -24.21 -24.40 18.35
CA LEU A 319 -23.84 -24.79 19.71
C LEU A 319 -22.33 -24.66 19.93
N GLY A 320 -21.51 -25.12 18.98
CA GLY A 320 -20.05 -24.98 19.05
C GLY A 320 -19.60 -23.52 19.16
N LEU A 321 -20.23 -22.60 18.42
CA LEU A 321 -19.93 -21.16 18.50
C LEU A 321 -20.29 -20.50 19.84
N LYS A 322 -21.14 -21.14 20.66
CA LYS A 322 -21.53 -20.64 21.98
C LYS A 322 -20.65 -21.19 23.11
N LEU A 323 -19.76 -22.14 22.82
CA LEU A 323 -18.90 -22.73 23.84
C LEU A 323 -17.89 -21.69 24.36
N PRO A 324 -17.82 -21.45 25.68
CA PRO A 324 -16.88 -20.50 26.26
C PRO A 324 -15.41 -20.93 26.13
N SER A 325 -15.13 -22.23 25.96
CA SER A 325 -13.78 -22.75 25.72
C SER A 325 -13.15 -22.26 24.41
N VAL A 326 -13.94 -22.12 23.34
CA VAL A 326 -13.44 -21.84 21.97
C VAL A 326 -12.59 -20.56 21.89
N PRO A 327 -13.05 -19.37 22.33
CA PRO A 327 -12.22 -18.15 22.27
C PRO A 327 -10.95 -18.26 23.12
N LEU A 328 -11.00 -18.96 24.26
CA LEU A 328 -9.83 -19.16 25.14
C LEU A 328 -8.79 -20.06 24.47
N ILE A 329 -9.23 -21.17 23.87
CA ILE A 329 -8.34 -22.10 23.15
C ILE A 329 -7.67 -21.41 21.96
N LEU A 330 -8.42 -20.65 21.15
CA LEU A 330 -7.85 -19.96 19.98
C LEU A 330 -6.74 -18.97 20.38
N SER A 331 -6.97 -18.23 21.46
CA SER A 331 -6.01 -17.24 21.99
C SER A 331 -4.77 -17.94 22.58
N MET A 332 -4.99 -19.04 23.30
CA MET A 332 -3.91 -19.88 23.84
C MET A 332 -3.04 -20.46 22.72
N LEU A 333 -3.66 -21.08 21.71
CA LEU A 333 -2.94 -21.66 20.58
C LEU A 333 -2.16 -20.61 19.80
N ARG A 334 -2.65 -19.38 19.70
CA ARG A 334 -1.92 -18.27 19.07
C ARG A 334 -0.62 -17.98 19.81
N GLY A 335 -0.67 -17.77 21.12
CA GLY A 335 0.51 -17.51 21.94
C GLY A 335 1.53 -18.65 21.90
N LEU A 336 1.06 -19.89 21.98
CA LEU A 336 1.91 -21.08 21.91
C LEU A 336 2.52 -21.29 20.52
N SER A 337 1.84 -20.90 19.44
CA SER A 337 2.32 -21.15 18.08
C SER A 337 3.44 -20.21 17.64
N MET A 338 3.50 -19.00 18.20
CA MET A 338 4.45 -17.96 17.80
C MET A 338 5.91 -18.44 17.87
N GLY A 339 6.53 -18.63 16.70
CA GLY A 339 7.91 -19.09 16.52
C GLY A 339 8.23 -20.48 17.08
N HIS A 340 7.22 -21.34 17.31
CA HIS A 340 7.42 -22.67 17.89
C HIS A 340 6.93 -23.80 16.99
N PHE A 341 7.87 -24.53 16.40
CA PHE A 341 7.59 -25.55 15.39
C PHE A 341 6.73 -26.71 15.92
N ALA A 342 6.98 -27.22 17.13
CA ALA A 342 6.28 -28.40 17.64
C ALA A 342 4.78 -28.14 17.87
N THR A 343 4.41 -26.93 18.35
CA THR A 343 3.00 -26.52 18.47
C THR A 343 2.33 -26.40 17.12
N GLN A 344 2.99 -25.76 16.14
CA GLN A 344 2.43 -25.61 14.79
C GLN A 344 2.23 -26.96 14.10
N ARG A 345 3.19 -27.88 14.26
CA ARG A 345 3.06 -29.26 13.79
C ARG A 345 1.87 -29.97 14.43
N CYS A 346 1.66 -29.81 15.74
CA CYS A 346 0.49 -30.38 16.43
C CYS A 346 -0.84 -29.86 15.85
N ILE A 347 -0.92 -28.57 15.51
CA ILE A 347 -2.10 -27.97 14.85
C ILE A 347 -2.34 -28.55 13.45
N ASP A 348 -1.26 -28.68 12.67
CA ASP A 348 -1.30 -29.23 11.31
C ASP A 348 -1.68 -30.72 11.29
N GLU A 349 -1.02 -31.54 12.12
CA GLU A 349 -1.34 -32.97 12.31
C GLU A 349 -2.74 -33.18 12.88
N GLY A 350 -3.20 -32.26 13.74
CA GLY A 350 -4.55 -32.22 14.28
C GLY A 350 -5.63 -31.92 13.24
N ARG A 351 -5.25 -31.49 12.02
CA ARG A 351 -6.11 -31.16 10.87
C ARG A 351 -7.17 -30.10 11.15
N ILE A 352 -6.87 -29.14 12.02
CA ILE A 352 -7.80 -28.05 12.35
C ILE A 352 -7.61 -26.81 11.47
N LEU A 353 -6.60 -26.74 10.60
CA LEU A 353 -6.40 -25.57 9.71
C LEU A 353 -7.64 -25.22 8.86
N PRO A 354 -8.35 -26.19 8.23
CA PRO A 354 -9.58 -25.87 7.49
C PRO A 354 -10.71 -25.38 8.41
N LEU A 355 -10.76 -25.88 9.64
CA LEU A 355 -11.70 -25.41 10.66
C LEU A 355 -11.39 -23.97 11.07
N LEU A 356 -10.13 -23.64 11.35
CA LEU A 356 -9.70 -22.28 11.68
C LEU A 356 -10.04 -21.30 10.54
N HIS A 357 -9.78 -21.68 9.29
CA HIS A 357 -10.15 -20.87 8.13
C HIS A 357 -11.66 -20.71 7.97
N THR A 358 -12.43 -21.70 8.40
CA THR A 358 -13.90 -21.60 8.42
C THR A 358 -14.37 -20.64 9.52
N LEU A 359 -13.75 -20.68 10.69
CA LEU A 359 -14.05 -19.83 11.84
C LEU A 359 -13.66 -18.36 11.57
N GLU A 360 -12.61 -18.10 10.79
CA GLU A 360 -12.20 -16.76 10.32
C GLU A 360 -13.38 -15.96 9.75
N GLY A 361 -14.30 -16.61 9.03
CA GLY A 361 -15.48 -15.99 8.45
C GLY A 361 -16.71 -15.91 9.38
N VAL A 362 -16.56 -16.11 10.69
CA VAL A 362 -17.66 -16.03 11.67
C VAL A 362 -17.70 -14.66 12.32
N SER A 363 -18.79 -13.93 12.06
CA SER A 363 -19.13 -12.66 12.72
C SER A 363 -19.85 -12.91 14.05
N GLY A 364 -19.41 -12.32 15.17
CA GLY A 364 -20.10 -12.47 16.46
C GLY A 364 -19.42 -11.77 17.66
N GLU A 365 -20.17 -11.64 18.77
CA GLU A 365 -19.76 -10.93 20.00
C GLU A 365 -18.53 -11.54 20.70
N ASN A 366 -18.28 -12.84 20.53
CA ASN A 366 -17.16 -13.55 21.16
C ASN A 366 -15.81 -13.41 20.41
N GLU A 367 -15.75 -12.59 19.36
CA GLU A 367 -14.54 -12.32 18.56
C GLU A 367 -13.85 -13.60 18.01
N ILE A 368 -14.60 -14.70 17.85
CA ILE A 368 -14.06 -16.00 17.41
C ILE A 368 -13.40 -15.89 16.03
N GLY A 369 -14.02 -15.16 15.10
CA GLY A 369 -13.45 -14.91 13.77
C GLY A 369 -12.11 -14.18 13.82
N ALA A 370 -12.03 -13.08 14.57
CA ALA A 370 -10.78 -12.32 14.75
C ALA A 370 -9.69 -13.14 15.43
N ARG A 371 -10.04 -13.96 16.44
CA ARG A 371 -9.08 -14.84 17.12
C ARG A 371 -8.56 -15.95 16.19
N ALA A 372 -9.43 -16.53 15.36
CA ALA A 372 -9.05 -17.52 14.37
C ALA A 372 -8.17 -16.92 13.27
N GLU A 373 -8.48 -15.70 12.80
CA GLU A 373 -7.66 -14.95 11.85
C GLU A 373 -6.26 -14.67 12.43
N ASN A 374 -6.19 -14.13 13.65
CA ASN A 374 -4.93 -13.83 14.32
C ASN A 374 -4.06 -15.09 14.53
N LEU A 375 -4.67 -16.24 14.82
CA LEU A 375 -3.97 -17.52 14.89
C LEU A 375 -3.44 -17.93 13.51
N LEU A 376 -4.26 -17.89 12.46
CA LEU A 376 -3.82 -18.22 11.09
C LEU A 376 -2.69 -17.31 10.59
N ASP A 377 -2.75 -16.02 10.91
CA ASP A 377 -1.71 -15.05 10.56
C ASP A 377 -0.38 -15.32 11.30
N THR A 378 -0.46 -15.78 12.55
CA THR A 378 0.71 -16.24 13.32
C THR A 378 1.31 -17.49 12.67
N LEU A 379 0.47 -18.46 12.26
CA LEU A 379 0.90 -19.69 11.58
C LEU A 379 1.48 -19.43 10.19
N SER A 380 1.04 -18.38 9.50
CA SER A 380 1.46 -18.02 8.14
C SER A 380 2.62 -17.03 8.08
N ASN A 381 3.26 -16.70 9.21
CA ASN A 381 4.36 -15.72 9.29
C ASN A 381 4.08 -14.39 8.57
N LYS A 382 2.83 -13.90 8.63
CA LYS A 382 2.40 -12.74 7.83
C LYS A 382 3.24 -11.47 8.07
N GLU A 383 3.77 -11.31 9.28
CA GLU A 383 4.59 -10.17 9.69
C GLU A 383 6.08 -10.31 9.30
N GLY A 384 6.50 -11.42 8.70
CA GLY A 384 7.88 -11.65 8.25
C GLY A 384 8.90 -11.83 9.38
N LYS A 385 8.46 -12.08 10.62
CA LYS A 385 9.29 -12.20 11.83
C LYS A 385 9.90 -13.59 12.06
N GLY A 386 9.53 -14.57 11.25
CA GLY A 386 9.93 -15.98 11.40
C GLY A 386 9.02 -16.76 12.35
N ASP A 387 7.81 -16.27 12.61
CA ASP A 387 6.91 -16.83 13.63
C ASP A 387 6.10 -18.04 13.15
N GLY A 388 5.99 -18.28 11.84
CA GLY A 388 5.10 -19.27 11.23
C GLY A 388 5.75 -20.15 10.16
N PHE A 389 5.42 -21.44 10.14
CA PHE A 389 5.94 -22.44 9.20
C PHE A 389 4.86 -23.01 8.25
N LEU A 390 3.60 -22.57 8.39
CA LEU A 390 2.45 -23.10 7.65
C LEU A 390 1.92 -22.13 6.58
N GLU A 391 2.74 -21.18 6.17
CA GLU A 391 2.42 -20.13 5.19
C GLU A 391 1.79 -20.68 3.90
N GLU A 392 2.43 -21.68 3.28
CA GLU A 392 1.95 -22.27 2.02
C GLU A 392 0.54 -22.87 2.17
N LYS A 393 0.30 -23.62 3.25
CA LYS A 393 -0.98 -24.28 3.53
C LYS A 393 -2.09 -23.26 3.82
N VAL A 394 -1.80 -22.23 4.61
CA VAL A 394 -2.77 -21.15 4.91
C VAL A 394 -3.11 -20.37 3.64
N HIS A 395 -2.13 -20.05 2.81
CA HIS A 395 -2.36 -19.39 1.52
C HIS A 395 -3.13 -20.28 0.53
N GLU A 396 -2.88 -21.58 0.50
CA GLU A 396 -3.66 -22.52 -0.31
C GLU A 396 -5.14 -22.53 0.11
N LEU A 397 -5.43 -22.60 1.42
CA LEU A 397 -6.80 -22.54 1.94
C LEU A 397 -7.50 -21.21 1.56
N ARG A 398 -6.85 -20.07 1.81
CA ARG A 398 -7.41 -18.75 1.48
C ARG A 398 -7.60 -18.56 -0.04
N ARG A 399 -6.67 -19.06 -0.88
CA ARG A 399 -6.81 -19.05 -2.35
C ARG A 399 -7.97 -19.94 -2.81
N ALA A 400 -8.07 -21.17 -2.29
CA ALA A 400 -9.14 -22.10 -2.63
C ALA A 400 -10.52 -21.52 -2.32
N THR A 401 -10.66 -20.83 -1.18
CA THR A 401 -11.91 -20.14 -0.82
C THR A 401 -12.19 -18.95 -1.72
N LYS A 402 -11.19 -18.13 -2.07
CA LYS A 402 -11.35 -17.03 -3.04
C LYS A 402 -11.79 -17.53 -4.41
N ASP A 403 -11.21 -18.62 -4.89
CA ASP A 403 -11.56 -19.25 -6.16
C ASP A 403 -12.96 -19.86 -6.12
N ASP A 404 -13.35 -20.47 -5.00
CA ASP A 404 -14.70 -21.00 -4.83
C ASP A 404 -15.77 -19.91 -4.72
N MET A 405 -15.49 -18.80 -4.00
CA MET A 405 -16.35 -17.62 -4.00
C MET A 405 -16.49 -17.03 -5.40
N ARG A 406 -15.39 -16.94 -6.16
CA ARG A 406 -15.39 -16.51 -7.57
C ARG A 406 -16.26 -17.44 -8.42
N ARG A 407 -16.11 -18.77 -8.28
CA ARG A 407 -16.94 -19.77 -8.99
C ARG A 407 -18.42 -19.66 -8.65
N ARG A 408 -18.78 -19.49 -7.38
CA ARG A 408 -20.19 -19.30 -6.96
C ARG A 408 -20.76 -17.97 -7.43
N ALA A 409 -19.96 -16.91 -7.43
CA ALA A 409 -20.36 -15.60 -7.96
C ALA A 409 -20.60 -15.67 -9.47
N LEU A 410 -19.72 -16.36 -10.22
CA LEU A 410 -19.90 -16.64 -11.65
C LEU A 410 -21.17 -17.46 -11.90
N ARG A 411 -21.43 -18.52 -11.13
CA ARG A 411 -22.67 -19.31 -11.27
C ARG A 411 -23.93 -18.51 -10.96
N LYS A 412 -23.95 -17.71 -9.89
CA LYS A 412 -25.08 -16.81 -9.58
C LYS A 412 -25.27 -15.75 -10.66
N ARG A 413 -24.17 -15.25 -11.25
CA ARG A 413 -24.20 -14.34 -12.39
C ARG A 413 -24.82 -15.05 -13.60
N GLU A 414 -24.40 -16.28 -13.93
CA GLU A 414 -24.98 -17.09 -15.01
C GLU A 414 -26.47 -17.37 -14.77
N GLU A 415 -26.88 -17.76 -13.57
CA GLU A 415 -28.28 -17.98 -13.20
C GLU A 415 -29.12 -16.70 -13.30
N MET A 416 -28.58 -15.56 -12.85
CA MET A 416 -29.22 -14.25 -12.98
C MET A 416 -29.33 -13.81 -14.45
N LEU A 417 -28.28 -14.03 -15.23
CA LEU A 417 -28.28 -13.77 -16.67
C LEU A 417 -29.33 -14.64 -17.37
N GLN A 418 -29.40 -15.93 -17.05
CA GLN A 418 -30.41 -16.84 -17.59
C GLN A 418 -31.83 -16.44 -17.19
N GLY A 419 -32.05 -16.02 -15.93
CA GLY A 419 -33.33 -15.50 -15.45
C GLY A 419 -33.77 -14.21 -16.15
N LEU A 420 -32.82 -13.43 -16.67
CA LEU A 420 -33.05 -12.24 -17.49
C LEU A 420 -33.07 -12.54 -19.00
N GLY A 421 -33.02 -13.81 -19.41
CA GLY A 421 -33.02 -14.23 -20.81
C GLY A 421 -31.69 -14.01 -21.54
N MET A 422 -30.58 -13.87 -20.82
CA MET A 422 -29.23 -13.63 -21.34
C MET A 422 -28.29 -14.82 -21.03
N ARG A 423 -27.30 -15.08 -21.89
CA ARG A 423 -26.26 -16.11 -21.74
C ARG A 423 -24.89 -15.47 -21.90
N GLN A 424 -23.88 -15.95 -21.17
CA GLN A 424 -22.50 -15.51 -21.34
C GLN A 424 -21.83 -16.40 -22.40
N GLU A 425 -21.27 -15.80 -23.45
CA GLU A 425 -20.48 -16.49 -24.47
C GLU A 425 -19.07 -15.92 -24.55
N LEU A 426 -18.13 -16.79 -24.89
CA LEU A 426 -16.77 -16.41 -25.26
C LEU A 426 -16.81 -15.87 -26.68
N SER A 427 -16.44 -14.61 -26.84
CA SER A 427 -16.25 -13.99 -28.14
C SER A 427 -15.02 -14.61 -28.84
N SER A 428 -14.93 -14.47 -30.16
CA SER A 428 -13.82 -14.99 -30.96
C SER A 428 -12.44 -14.41 -30.60
N ASP A 429 -12.40 -13.34 -29.80
CA ASP A 429 -11.22 -12.67 -29.26
C ASP A 429 -10.89 -13.07 -27.81
N GLY A 430 -11.62 -14.04 -27.22
CA GLY A 430 -11.43 -14.48 -25.84
C GLY A 430 -12.09 -13.60 -24.78
N GLY A 431 -12.83 -12.55 -25.17
CA GLY A 431 -13.61 -11.71 -24.27
C GLY A 431 -14.96 -12.33 -23.88
N GLU A 432 -15.29 -12.34 -22.59
CA GLU A 432 -16.61 -12.77 -22.11
C GLU A 432 -17.69 -11.73 -22.46
N ARG A 433 -18.66 -12.09 -23.31
CA ARG A 433 -19.79 -11.24 -23.72
C ARG A 433 -21.11 -11.82 -23.22
N ILE A 434 -22.07 -10.96 -22.88
CA ILE A 434 -23.41 -11.37 -22.46
C ILE A 434 -24.37 -11.16 -23.64
N VAL A 435 -25.04 -12.22 -24.10
CA VAL A 435 -25.89 -12.27 -25.30
C VAL A 435 -27.32 -12.65 -24.90
N VAL A 436 -28.35 -11.94 -25.37
CA VAL A 436 -29.77 -12.28 -25.09
C VAL A 436 -30.15 -13.55 -25.86
N ALA A 437 -30.57 -14.62 -25.18
CA ALA A 437 -30.87 -15.92 -25.78
C ALA A 437 -32.37 -16.15 -26.07
N ARG A 438 -33.29 -15.36 -25.49
CA ARG A 438 -34.73 -15.41 -25.80
C ARG A 438 -35.34 -14.00 -25.89
N PRO A 439 -35.61 -13.49 -27.10
CA PRO A 439 -36.35 -12.24 -27.25
C PRO A 439 -37.85 -12.53 -27.10
N ASN A 440 -38.51 -11.93 -26.12
CA ASN A 440 -39.97 -11.93 -26.02
C ASN A 440 -40.58 -10.61 -26.55
N LEU A 441 -39.93 -10.00 -27.54
CA LEU A 441 -40.47 -8.86 -28.29
C LEU A 441 -40.15 -9.05 -29.77
N GLU A 442 -41.20 -9.18 -30.60
CA GLU A 442 -41.11 -9.10 -32.06
C GLU A 442 -40.61 -7.70 -32.46
N GLY A 443 -39.51 -7.64 -33.23
CA GLY A 443 -39.01 -6.40 -33.84
C GLY A 443 -37.53 -6.04 -33.59
N LEU A 444 -36.67 -6.97 -33.17
CA LEU A 444 -35.24 -6.69 -32.90
C LEU A 444 -34.27 -7.49 -33.80
N GLU A 445 -34.61 -7.68 -35.07
CA GLU A 445 -33.74 -8.41 -36.00
C GLU A 445 -32.59 -7.57 -36.63
N ASP A 446 -32.50 -6.27 -36.38
CA ASP A 446 -31.43 -5.42 -36.93
C ASP A 446 -30.77 -4.48 -35.89
N VAL A 447 -30.18 -5.02 -34.82
CA VAL A 447 -29.19 -4.26 -34.04
C VAL A 447 -27.81 -4.76 -34.44
N GLU A 448 -27.26 -4.18 -35.52
CA GLU A 448 -25.82 -4.25 -35.79
C GLU A 448 -25.10 -3.60 -34.60
N GLU A 449 -24.61 -4.42 -33.67
CA GLU A 449 -23.63 -3.94 -32.70
C GLU A 449 -22.43 -3.39 -33.48
N GLU A 450 -22.02 -2.16 -33.19
CA GLU A 450 -20.85 -1.52 -33.80
C GLU A 450 -19.58 -2.32 -33.50
N ALA A 451 -19.30 -3.35 -34.29
CA ALA A 451 -18.22 -4.30 -34.03
C ALA A 451 -16.82 -3.64 -34.05
N ASP A 452 -16.70 -2.44 -34.63
CA ASP A 452 -15.44 -1.70 -34.82
C ASP A 452 -15.52 -0.19 -34.45
N GLY A 453 -16.50 0.22 -33.62
CA GLY A 453 -16.77 1.63 -33.27
C GLY A 453 -16.62 1.97 -31.77
N LEU A 454 -16.64 3.27 -31.43
CA LEU A 454 -16.75 3.71 -30.03
C LEU A 454 -18.21 3.65 -29.60
N ALA A 455 -18.55 2.72 -28.72
CA ALA A 455 -19.90 2.59 -28.18
C ALA A 455 -19.98 3.07 -26.73
N CYS A 456 -21.05 3.78 -26.39
CA CYS A 456 -21.38 4.12 -25.02
C CYS A 456 -21.60 2.85 -24.20
N MET A 457 -20.93 2.73 -23.05
CA MET A 457 -21.00 1.54 -22.22
C MET A 457 -22.37 1.30 -21.56
N VAL A 458 -23.26 2.30 -21.58
CA VAL A 458 -24.62 2.23 -21.04
C VAL A 458 -25.63 1.86 -22.11
N CYS A 459 -25.74 2.64 -23.19
CA CYS A 459 -26.74 2.42 -24.23
C CYS A 459 -26.24 1.57 -25.42
N ARG A 460 -24.94 1.24 -25.47
CA ARG A 460 -24.28 0.49 -26.56
C ARG A 460 -24.30 1.14 -27.95
N GLU A 461 -24.81 2.35 -28.04
CA GLU A 461 -24.82 3.14 -29.26
C GLU A 461 -23.54 3.99 -29.35
N GLY A 462 -22.98 4.08 -30.55
CA GLY A 462 -21.82 4.93 -30.88
C GLY A 462 -22.14 5.96 -31.95
N TYR A 463 -21.11 6.43 -32.66
CA TYR A 463 -21.27 7.46 -33.70
C TYR A 463 -22.02 7.01 -34.96
N SER A 464 -22.20 5.70 -35.19
CA SER A 464 -22.97 5.19 -36.34
C SER A 464 -24.47 5.36 -36.10
N LEU A 465 -24.92 5.18 -34.85
CA LEU A 465 -26.32 5.36 -34.45
C LEU A 465 -26.61 6.78 -33.96
N ARG A 466 -25.65 7.41 -33.26
CA ARG A 466 -25.76 8.78 -32.73
C ARG A 466 -24.57 9.65 -33.16
N PRO A 467 -24.46 9.99 -34.45
CA PRO A 467 -23.30 10.71 -35.00
C PRO A 467 -23.06 12.10 -34.40
N ASN A 468 -24.10 12.75 -33.90
CA ASN A 468 -24.05 14.10 -33.33
C ASN A 468 -23.82 14.10 -31.81
N ASP A 469 -24.00 12.97 -31.13
CA ASP A 469 -23.94 12.90 -29.67
C ASP A 469 -22.47 12.84 -29.23
N LEU A 470 -22.11 13.69 -28.26
CA LEU A 470 -20.75 13.71 -27.74
C LEU A 470 -20.49 12.49 -26.82
N LEU A 471 -19.44 11.75 -27.11
CA LEU A 471 -18.89 10.70 -26.26
C LEU A 471 -17.75 11.27 -25.39
N GLY A 472 -17.59 10.72 -24.19
CA GLY A 472 -16.50 11.01 -23.29
C GLY A 472 -15.84 9.72 -22.78
N VAL A 473 -14.53 9.78 -22.54
CA VAL A 473 -13.77 8.72 -21.89
C VAL A 473 -13.70 8.99 -20.39
N TYR A 474 -13.97 7.98 -19.56
CA TYR A 474 -13.65 8.10 -18.13
C TYR A 474 -12.15 8.22 -17.94
N THR A 475 -11.73 9.26 -17.23
CA THR A 475 -10.31 9.54 -16.97
C THR A 475 -10.07 9.81 -15.49
N PHE A 476 -8.88 9.42 -15.04
CA PHE A 476 -8.35 9.79 -13.74
C PHE A 476 -7.18 10.74 -13.94
N SER A 477 -7.33 11.96 -13.45
CA SER A 477 -6.33 13.01 -13.55
C SER A 477 -5.78 13.36 -12.19
N LYS A 478 -4.48 13.66 -12.09
CA LYS A 478 -3.85 14.16 -10.86
C LYS A 478 -2.90 15.31 -11.18
N ARG A 479 -2.64 16.15 -10.18
CA ARG A 479 -1.64 17.23 -10.24
C ARG A 479 -0.28 16.71 -9.76
N VAL A 480 0.79 17.03 -10.50
CA VAL A 480 2.16 16.57 -10.26
C VAL A 480 3.11 17.75 -10.28
N ASN A 481 4.06 17.77 -9.34
CA ASN A 481 5.11 18.80 -9.27
C ASN A 481 6.34 18.34 -10.05
N LEU A 482 6.85 19.15 -10.99
CA LEU A 482 8.03 18.86 -11.80
C LEU A 482 9.37 19.09 -11.06
N GLY A 483 9.32 19.67 -9.85
CA GLY A 483 10.50 20.03 -9.03
C GLY A 483 10.75 21.55 -8.99
N ALA A 484 11.65 22.00 -8.11
CA ALA A 484 12.00 23.41 -7.98
C ALA A 484 12.97 23.85 -9.10
N GLY A 485 12.53 24.78 -9.95
CA GLY A 485 13.35 25.45 -10.95
C GLY A 485 14.62 26.08 -10.35
N ASN A 486 15.65 26.30 -11.17
CA ASN A 486 16.85 27.06 -10.78
C ASN A 486 16.57 28.55 -10.45
N SER A 487 15.34 29.02 -10.69
CA SER A 487 14.89 30.34 -10.26
C SER A 487 14.32 30.20 -8.84
N GLY A 488 14.85 30.94 -7.86
CA GLY A 488 14.52 30.87 -6.43
C GLY A 488 13.07 31.21 -6.03
N SER A 489 12.07 30.84 -6.84
CA SER A 489 10.66 30.83 -6.50
C SER A 489 10.33 29.56 -5.72
N ALA A 490 9.80 29.72 -4.50
CA ALA A 490 9.39 28.63 -3.62
C ALA A 490 8.16 27.82 -4.11
N ARG A 491 7.66 28.09 -5.33
CA ARG A 491 6.56 27.33 -5.96
C ARG A 491 7.12 26.52 -7.13
N GLY A 492 7.21 25.20 -6.96
CA GLY A 492 7.58 24.29 -8.05
C GLY A 492 6.55 24.31 -9.18
N GLU A 493 6.99 24.08 -10.41
CA GLU A 493 6.12 24.00 -11.59
C GLU A 493 5.19 22.78 -11.46
N CYS A 494 3.88 22.99 -11.62
CA CYS A 494 2.86 21.95 -11.45
C CYS A 494 2.19 21.67 -12.80
N VAL A 495 2.05 20.40 -13.16
CA VAL A 495 1.32 19.95 -14.36
C VAL A 495 0.28 18.90 -13.99
N TYR A 496 -0.56 18.51 -14.95
CA TYR A 496 -1.49 17.40 -14.76
C TYR A 496 -0.97 16.15 -15.45
N THR A 497 -1.36 14.99 -14.93
CA THR A 497 -1.22 13.73 -15.63
C THR A 497 -2.52 12.94 -15.59
N THR A 498 -2.91 12.41 -16.75
CA THR A 498 -4.19 11.75 -16.96
C THR A 498 -4.00 10.32 -17.43
N VAL A 499 -4.76 9.37 -16.88
CA VAL A 499 -4.81 7.96 -17.33
C VAL A 499 -6.25 7.50 -17.48
N SER A 500 -6.46 6.39 -18.21
CA SER A 500 -7.79 5.88 -18.48
C SER A 500 -7.86 4.34 -18.59
N TYR A 501 -8.98 3.75 -18.15
CA TYR A 501 -9.38 2.39 -18.51
C TYR A 501 -9.97 2.31 -19.93
N PHE A 502 -10.26 3.46 -20.54
CA PHE A 502 -10.86 3.64 -21.86
C PHE A 502 -12.31 3.17 -21.99
N ASN A 503 -13.09 3.26 -20.90
CA ASN A 503 -14.54 3.11 -20.98
C ASN A 503 -15.19 4.40 -21.48
N ILE A 504 -16.06 4.26 -22.47
CA ILE A 504 -16.69 5.36 -23.20
C ILE A 504 -18.14 5.51 -22.74
N ILE A 505 -18.62 6.74 -22.58
CA ILE A 505 -20.01 7.03 -22.23
C ILE A 505 -20.47 8.30 -22.93
N HIS A 506 -21.75 8.36 -23.34
CA HIS A 506 -22.35 9.65 -23.72
C HIS A 506 -22.42 10.57 -22.49
N PHE A 507 -22.15 11.86 -22.66
CA PHE A 507 -22.31 12.82 -21.55
C PHE A 507 -23.75 12.85 -21.02
N GLN A 508 -24.75 12.65 -21.88
CA GLN A 508 -26.14 12.54 -21.47
C GLN A 508 -26.40 11.28 -20.63
N CYS A 509 -25.92 10.11 -21.07
CA CYS A 509 -26.03 8.87 -20.30
C CYS A 509 -25.32 8.97 -18.95
N HIS A 510 -24.17 9.66 -18.89
CA HIS A 510 -23.49 9.93 -17.62
C HIS A 510 -24.33 10.82 -16.69
N GLN A 511 -24.94 11.88 -17.22
CA GLN A 511 -25.79 12.77 -16.42
C GLN A 511 -27.05 12.08 -15.89
N GLU A 512 -27.66 11.21 -16.69
CA GLU A 512 -28.79 10.37 -16.29
C GLU A 512 -28.39 9.35 -15.23
N ALA A 513 -27.26 8.67 -15.44
CA ALA A 513 -26.65 7.77 -14.46
C ALA A 513 -26.36 8.47 -13.13
N LYS A 514 -25.73 9.64 -13.16
CA LYS A 514 -25.48 10.49 -11.98
C LYS A 514 -26.78 10.86 -11.26
N ARG A 515 -27.83 11.23 -11.99
CA ARG A 515 -29.14 11.55 -11.41
C ARG A 515 -29.77 10.33 -10.75
N ALA A 516 -29.70 9.16 -11.40
CA ALA A 516 -30.21 7.91 -10.84
C ALA A 516 -29.42 7.49 -9.59
N ASP A 517 -28.09 7.60 -9.61
CA ASP A 517 -27.21 7.29 -8.48
C ASP A 517 -27.45 8.20 -7.28
N ALA A 518 -27.74 9.48 -7.53
CA ALA A 518 -28.10 10.45 -6.49
C ALA A 518 -29.51 10.21 -5.92
N ALA A 519 -30.39 9.54 -6.67
CA ALA A 519 -31.76 9.21 -6.26
C ALA A 519 -31.88 7.83 -5.56
N LEU A 520 -30.77 7.09 -5.44
CA LEU A 520 -30.74 5.84 -4.66
C LEU A 520 -31.01 6.10 -3.18
N LYS A 521 -31.50 5.08 -2.47
CA LYS A 521 -31.71 5.14 -1.01
C LYS A 521 -30.45 5.59 -0.26
N ASN A 522 -29.28 5.17 -0.74
CA ASN A 522 -27.96 5.68 -0.35
C ASN A 522 -27.39 6.45 -1.55
N PRO A 523 -27.49 7.79 -1.58
CA PRO A 523 -26.99 8.60 -2.69
C PRO A 523 -25.48 8.42 -2.88
N LYS A 524 -25.05 8.10 -4.10
CA LYS A 524 -23.62 8.04 -4.44
C LYS A 524 -23.15 9.38 -4.99
N LYS A 525 -21.89 9.74 -4.72
CA LYS A 525 -21.27 10.88 -5.43
C LYS A 525 -21.07 10.50 -6.90
N GLU A 526 -21.07 11.50 -7.77
CA GLU A 526 -20.93 11.34 -9.23
C GLU A 526 -19.81 10.38 -9.62
N TRP A 527 -18.60 10.61 -9.09
CA TRP A 527 -17.41 9.84 -9.44
C TRP A 527 -17.33 8.47 -8.74
N GLU A 528 -17.99 8.29 -7.60
CA GLU A 528 -18.17 6.98 -6.95
C GLU A 528 -19.11 6.09 -7.78
N GLY A 529 -20.22 6.65 -8.27
CA GLY A 529 -21.10 5.96 -9.21
C GLY A 529 -20.44 5.69 -10.56
N ALA A 530 -19.67 6.65 -11.07
CA ALA A 530 -18.91 6.49 -12.30
C ALA A 530 -17.87 5.37 -12.23
N THR A 531 -17.20 5.18 -11.08
CA THR A 531 -16.21 4.12 -10.86
C THR A 531 -16.78 2.73 -11.12
N LEU A 532 -18.03 2.46 -10.72
CA LEU A 532 -18.71 1.17 -10.98
C LEU A 532 -18.91 0.90 -12.47
N ARG A 533 -19.16 1.96 -13.24
CA ARG A 533 -19.29 1.89 -14.70
C ARG A 533 -17.91 1.81 -15.36
N ASN A 534 -16.89 2.42 -14.75
CA ASN A 534 -15.52 2.37 -15.22
C ASN A 534 -14.77 1.08 -14.80
N ASN A 535 -15.46 -0.07 -14.69
CA ASN A 535 -14.88 -1.36 -14.25
C ASN A 535 -14.09 -1.26 -12.94
N GLU A 536 -14.66 -0.58 -11.95
CA GLU A 536 -14.04 -0.35 -10.63
C GLU A 536 -12.73 0.46 -10.66
N SER A 537 -12.36 1.01 -11.83
CA SER A 537 -11.24 1.93 -11.98
C SER A 537 -11.68 3.34 -11.61
N LEU A 538 -10.89 4.01 -10.78
CA LEU A 538 -11.14 5.38 -10.37
C LEU A 538 -11.21 6.31 -11.59
N CYS A 539 -12.10 7.28 -11.53
CA CYS A 539 -12.24 8.33 -12.52
C CYS A 539 -12.74 9.61 -11.82
N ASN A 540 -12.23 10.76 -12.24
CA ASN A 540 -12.60 12.07 -11.69
C ASN A 540 -12.91 13.11 -12.78
N SER A 541 -12.89 12.69 -14.05
CA SER A 541 -13.27 13.54 -15.17
C SER A 541 -13.73 12.70 -16.38
N LEU A 542 -14.45 13.36 -17.29
CA LEU A 542 -14.78 12.83 -18.62
C LEU A 542 -13.98 13.60 -19.67
N PHE A 543 -13.12 12.91 -20.40
CA PHE A 543 -12.36 13.48 -21.51
C PHE A 543 -13.21 13.44 -22.78
N PRO A 544 -13.58 14.58 -23.38
CA PRO A 544 -14.46 14.62 -24.54
C PRO A 544 -13.79 14.10 -25.81
N ILE A 545 -14.52 13.34 -26.62
CA ILE A 545 -14.08 12.86 -27.94
C ILE A 545 -14.85 13.60 -29.02
N ARG A 546 -14.12 14.17 -29.98
CA ARG A 546 -14.74 14.83 -31.13
C ARG A 546 -15.04 13.81 -32.23
N GLY A 547 -16.31 13.45 -32.37
CA GLY A 547 -16.81 12.69 -33.51
C GLY A 547 -16.90 13.54 -34.79
N PRO A 548 -17.06 12.91 -35.96
CA PRO A 548 -17.04 13.59 -37.25
C PRO A 548 -18.22 14.58 -37.45
N LEU A 549 -19.39 14.27 -36.88
CA LEU A 549 -20.60 15.08 -36.99
C LEU A 549 -20.97 15.81 -35.69
N VAL A 550 -20.14 15.71 -34.65
CA VAL A 550 -20.36 16.41 -33.39
C VAL A 550 -20.16 17.93 -33.59
N PRO A 551 -21.14 18.78 -33.22
CA PRO A 551 -21.01 20.22 -33.32
C PRO A 551 -19.82 20.77 -32.51
N LEU A 552 -19.03 21.65 -33.11
CA LEU A 552 -17.82 22.21 -32.47
C LEU A 552 -18.13 22.99 -31.18
N SER A 553 -19.27 23.67 -31.13
CA SER A 553 -19.74 24.39 -29.93
C SER A 553 -20.01 23.45 -28.76
N GLN A 554 -20.58 22.27 -29.03
CA GLN A 554 -20.79 21.24 -28.02
C GLN A 554 -19.46 20.68 -27.53
N TYR A 555 -18.56 20.33 -28.45
CA TYR A 555 -17.21 19.86 -28.07
C TYR A 555 -16.48 20.88 -27.20
N THR A 556 -16.50 22.17 -27.58
CA THR A 556 -15.87 23.28 -26.85
C THR A 556 -16.35 23.35 -25.40
N ARG A 557 -17.67 23.30 -25.19
CA ARG A 557 -18.26 23.33 -23.85
C ARG A 557 -17.77 22.20 -22.95
N TYR A 558 -17.64 20.99 -23.48
CA TYR A 558 -17.19 19.84 -22.69
C TYR A 558 -15.67 19.78 -22.52
N VAL A 559 -14.90 20.41 -23.44
CA VAL A 559 -13.48 20.70 -23.20
C VAL A 559 -13.32 21.67 -22.03
N ASP A 560 -14.10 22.76 -21.98
CA ASP A 560 -14.11 23.67 -20.84
C ASP A 560 -14.42 22.95 -19.53
N GLN A 561 -15.46 22.10 -19.53
CA GLN A 561 -15.82 21.29 -18.37
C GLN A 561 -14.70 20.34 -17.92
N PHE A 562 -13.97 19.72 -18.85
CA PHE A 562 -12.81 18.90 -18.52
C PHE A 562 -11.70 19.72 -17.82
N TRP A 563 -11.43 20.92 -18.31
CA TRP A 563 -10.44 21.82 -17.69
C TRP A 563 -10.89 22.36 -16.33
N ASP A 564 -12.19 22.60 -16.13
CA ASP A 564 -12.73 22.98 -14.82
C ASP A 564 -12.52 21.86 -13.79
N ASN A 565 -12.73 20.60 -14.19
CA ASN A 565 -12.44 19.44 -13.34
C ASN A 565 -10.95 19.36 -12.99
N LEU A 566 -10.04 19.62 -13.94
CA LEU A 566 -8.60 19.65 -13.66
C LEU A 566 -8.22 20.77 -12.70
N ASN A 567 -8.76 21.97 -12.89
CA ASN A 567 -8.50 23.12 -12.03
C ASN A 567 -8.97 22.88 -10.58
N ALA A 568 -10.03 22.07 -10.39
CA ALA A 568 -10.50 21.66 -9.07
C ALA A 568 -9.48 20.78 -8.31
N LEU A 569 -8.52 20.14 -9.01
CA LEU A 569 -7.41 19.38 -8.41
C LEU A 569 -6.24 20.28 -7.94
N GLY A 570 -6.35 21.59 -8.18
CA GLY A 570 -5.35 22.60 -7.83
C GLY A 570 -4.73 23.26 -9.07
N ARG A 571 -4.65 24.60 -9.07
CA ARG A 571 -4.22 25.37 -10.23
C ARG A 571 -2.78 25.02 -10.66
N ALA A 572 -2.62 24.76 -11.96
CA ALA A 572 -1.34 24.70 -12.66
C ALA A 572 -1.13 25.99 -13.47
N ASP A 573 0.09 26.51 -13.48
CA ASP A 573 0.42 27.72 -14.23
C ASP A 573 0.75 27.35 -15.69
N GLY A 574 0.05 27.94 -16.66
CA GLY A 574 0.28 27.68 -18.09
C GLY A 574 -0.97 27.80 -18.95
N SER A 575 -0.79 27.77 -20.28
CA SER A 575 -1.92 27.64 -21.21
C SER A 575 -2.45 26.21 -21.23
N ARG A 576 -3.73 26.01 -21.57
CA ARG A 576 -4.33 24.67 -21.69
C ARG A 576 -3.54 23.77 -22.64
N LEU A 577 -3.06 24.31 -23.76
CA LEU A 577 -2.22 23.58 -24.71
C LEU A 577 -0.90 23.16 -24.07
N LEU A 578 -0.22 24.06 -23.36
CA LEU A 578 1.05 23.77 -22.69
C LEU A 578 0.89 22.62 -21.68
N LEU A 579 -0.14 22.70 -20.83
CA LEU A 579 -0.42 21.69 -19.81
C LEU A 579 -0.79 20.34 -20.42
N LEU A 580 -1.61 20.32 -21.48
CA LEU A 580 -1.95 19.08 -22.19
C LEU A 580 -0.74 18.48 -22.91
N THR A 581 0.16 19.32 -23.44
CA THR A 581 1.41 18.86 -24.06
C THR A 581 2.29 18.15 -23.03
N TYR A 582 2.42 18.69 -21.82
CA TYR A 582 3.11 18.00 -20.73
C TYR A 582 2.43 16.71 -20.32
N ASP A 583 1.10 16.65 -20.30
CA ASP A 583 0.37 15.42 -20.02
C ASP A 583 0.67 14.34 -21.08
N VAL A 584 0.69 14.70 -22.37
CA VAL A 584 1.13 13.80 -23.46
C VAL A 584 2.59 13.36 -23.28
N VAL A 585 3.50 14.27 -22.88
CA VAL A 585 4.89 13.93 -22.57
C VAL A 585 4.96 12.87 -21.46
N LEU A 586 4.22 13.05 -20.37
CA LEU A 586 4.19 12.11 -19.25
C LEU A 586 3.54 10.77 -19.63
N MET A 587 2.48 10.79 -20.45
CA MET A 587 1.85 9.59 -21.00
C MET A 587 2.85 8.76 -21.83
N LEU A 588 3.55 9.41 -22.77
CA LEU A 588 4.57 8.77 -23.60
C LEU A 588 5.77 8.29 -22.77
N ALA A 589 6.17 9.04 -21.74
CA ALA A 589 7.22 8.62 -20.83
C ALA A 589 6.85 7.31 -20.12
N ARG A 590 5.60 7.12 -19.68
CA ARG A 590 5.16 5.86 -19.06
C ARG A 590 5.23 4.67 -20.03
N PHE A 591 4.83 4.85 -21.28
CA PHE A 591 5.00 3.81 -22.31
C PHE A 591 6.48 3.44 -22.49
N ALA A 592 7.34 4.45 -22.50
CA ALA A 592 8.76 4.29 -22.75
C ALA A 592 9.54 3.66 -21.59
N THR A 593 9.13 3.91 -20.34
CA THR A 593 9.79 3.38 -19.14
C THR A 593 9.17 2.08 -18.64
N GLY A 594 8.02 1.66 -19.18
CA GLY A 594 7.26 0.53 -18.66
C GLY A 594 6.57 0.81 -17.32
N ALA A 595 6.44 2.10 -16.94
CA ALA A 595 5.77 2.49 -15.72
C ALA A 595 4.28 2.08 -15.72
N SER A 596 3.77 1.74 -14.53
CA SER A 596 2.38 1.32 -14.37
C SER A 596 1.41 2.48 -14.62
N PHE A 597 0.36 2.21 -15.39
CA PHE A 597 -0.76 3.12 -15.63
C PHE A 597 -1.87 2.97 -14.58
N SER A 598 -1.90 1.86 -13.84
CA SER A 598 -3.02 1.47 -12.97
C SER A 598 -2.74 1.66 -11.47
N THR A 599 -1.51 2.01 -11.08
CA THR A 599 -1.11 2.13 -9.67
C THR A 599 -2.04 3.04 -8.88
N GLU A 600 -2.46 4.16 -9.48
CA GLU A 600 -3.27 5.17 -8.82
C GLU A 600 -4.74 5.13 -9.23
N SER A 601 -5.04 4.78 -10.48
CA SER A 601 -6.42 4.66 -10.98
C SER A 601 -7.08 3.33 -10.61
N ARG A 602 -6.35 2.36 -10.03
CA ARG A 602 -6.82 1.00 -9.71
C ARG A 602 -7.32 0.21 -10.92
N GLY A 603 -6.89 0.60 -12.12
CA GLY A 603 -7.15 -0.11 -13.38
C GLY A 603 -6.79 0.74 -14.61
N GLY A 604 -6.75 0.11 -15.77
CA GLY A 604 -6.38 0.74 -17.04
C GLY A 604 -4.90 0.55 -17.31
N GLY A 605 -4.58 -0.32 -18.28
CA GLY A 605 -3.22 -0.72 -18.61
C GLY A 605 -2.68 -0.03 -19.86
N ARG A 606 -1.57 -0.58 -20.38
CA ARG A 606 -0.92 -0.13 -21.63
C ARG A 606 -1.91 -0.08 -22.81
N GLU A 607 -2.74 -1.10 -22.96
CA GLU A 607 -3.74 -1.19 -24.04
C GLU A 607 -4.84 -0.11 -23.92
N SER A 608 -5.39 0.10 -22.73
CA SER A 608 -6.40 1.15 -22.51
C SER A 608 -5.84 2.55 -22.82
N ASN A 609 -4.62 2.84 -22.36
CA ASN A 609 -4.03 4.15 -22.55
C ASN A 609 -3.51 4.35 -24.00
N SER A 610 -3.18 3.28 -24.75
CA SER A 610 -2.80 3.41 -26.16
C SER A 610 -4.01 3.81 -27.01
N ARG A 611 -5.21 3.34 -26.63
CA ARG A 611 -6.48 3.79 -27.22
C ARG A 611 -6.82 5.22 -26.86
N PHE A 612 -6.42 5.68 -25.67
CA PHE A 612 -6.68 7.04 -25.18
C PHE A 612 -5.78 8.10 -25.84
N LEU A 613 -4.49 7.80 -26.02
CA LEU A 613 -3.46 8.73 -26.49
C LEU A 613 -3.83 9.55 -27.76
N PRO A 614 -4.39 8.95 -28.83
CA PRO A 614 -4.81 9.72 -30.02
C PRO A 614 -5.82 10.83 -29.73
N PHE A 615 -6.68 10.65 -28.73
CA PHE A 615 -7.68 11.65 -28.34
C PHE A 615 -7.06 12.79 -27.53
N MET A 616 -5.96 12.55 -26.81
CA MET A 616 -5.14 13.63 -26.24
C MET A 616 -4.57 14.52 -27.34
N VAL A 617 -4.07 13.92 -28.43
CA VAL A 617 -3.59 14.66 -29.62
C VAL A 617 -4.73 15.41 -30.31
N GLN A 618 -5.93 14.80 -30.40
CA GLN A 618 -7.12 15.44 -30.94
C GLN A 618 -7.47 16.73 -30.18
N MET A 619 -7.46 16.69 -28.84
CA MET A 619 -7.69 17.88 -28.03
C MET A 619 -6.54 18.88 -28.14
N ALA A 620 -5.28 18.43 -28.20
CA ALA A 620 -4.12 19.31 -28.35
C ALA A 620 -4.15 20.07 -29.69
N HIS A 621 -4.49 19.39 -30.80
CA HIS A 621 -4.70 20.02 -32.09
C HIS A 621 -5.82 21.06 -32.05
N TYR A 622 -6.95 20.74 -31.42
CA TYR A 622 -8.06 21.69 -31.25
C TYR A 622 -7.64 22.94 -30.45
N LEU A 623 -6.95 22.77 -29.32
CA LEU A 623 -6.45 23.90 -28.51
C LEU A 623 -5.40 24.71 -29.26
N PHE A 624 -4.63 24.07 -30.13
CA PHE A 624 -3.65 24.72 -30.99
C PHE A 624 -4.31 25.56 -32.09
N GLU A 625 -5.38 25.08 -32.71
CA GLU A 625 -6.17 25.83 -33.70
C GLU A 625 -6.89 27.06 -33.12
N GLN A 626 -7.21 27.05 -31.82
CA GLN A 626 -7.75 28.23 -31.12
C GLN A 626 -6.70 29.33 -30.88
N GLY A 627 -5.43 29.01 -31.10
CA GLY A 627 -4.31 29.92 -30.97
C GLY A 627 -4.27 31.01 -32.05
N SER A 628 -3.31 31.93 -31.94
CA SER A 628 -3.05 32.90 -33.01
C SER A 628 -2.48 32.21 -34.26
N SER A 629 -2.74 32.74 -35.46
CA SER A 629 -2.16 32.23 -36.72
C SER A 629 -0.62 32.28 -36.77
N SER A 630 0.01 33.00 -35.84
CA SER A 630 1.48 33.04 -35.67
C SER A 630 2.02 31.92 -34.77
N GLN A 631 1.17 31.24 -33.99
CA GLN A 631 1.56 30.24 -32.99
C GLN A 631 2.33 29.07 -33.60
N ARG A 632 1.88 28.57 -34.76
CA ARG A 632 2.56 27.48 -35.49
C ARG A 632 3.96 27.85 -35.94
N ARG A 633 4.09 29.00 -36.61
CA ARG A 633 5.39 29.51 -37.07
C ARG A 633 6.33 29.78 -35.91
N ASN A 634 5.81 30.29 -34.78
CA ASN A 634 6.62 30.51 -33.59
C ASN A 634 7.09 29.19 -32.98
N MET A 635 6.20 28.20 -32.85
CA MET A 635 6.55 26.88 -32.30
C MET A 635 7.57 26.13 -33.19
N ALA A 636 7.38 26.14 -34.52
CA ALA A 636 8.34 25.56 -35.46
C ALA A 636 9.71 26.28 -35.43
N LYS A 637 9.71 27.62 -35.30
CA LYS A 637 10.95 28.39 -35.11
C LYS A 637 11.65 28.05 -33.80
N THR A 638 10.90 27.88 -32.71
CA THR A 638 11.44 27.46 -31.41
C THR A 638 12.09 26.09 -31.51
N ILE A 639 11.44 25.12 -32.18
CA ILE A 639 12.04 23.79 -32.42
C ILE A 639 13.30 23.88 -33.28
N SER A 640 13.24 24.63 -34.38
CA SER A 640 14.41 24.81 -35.28
C SER A 640 15.58 25.48 -34.54
N SER A 641 15.30 26.51 -33.74
CA SER A 641 16.28 27.19 -32.88
C SER A 641 16.84 26.23 -31.81
N TYR A 642 15.97 25.46 -31.18
CA TYR A 642 16.36 24.44 -30.21
C TYR A 642 17.33 23.46 -30.86
N ILE A 643 17.00 22.88 -32.01
CA ILE A 643 17.84 21.88 -32.69
C ILE A 643 19.18 22.46 -33.16
N THR A 644 19.16 23.65 -33.75
CA THR A 644 20.35 24.31 -34.33
C THR A 644 21.23 25.01 -33.30
N SER A 645 20.74 25.24 -32.07
CA SER A 645 21.51 25.90 -31.01
C SER A 645 22.84 25.19 -30.74
N SER A 646 23.94 25.92 -30.91
CA SER A 646 25.29 25.48 -30.56
C SER A 646 25.52 25.66 -29.06
N PRO A 647 26.32 24.81 -28.40
CA PRO A 647 26.66 24.93 -26.99
C PRO A 647 27.27 26.28 -26.55
N SER A 648 27.81 27.08 -27.48
CA SER A 648 28.44 28.38 -27.21
C SER A 648 27.48 29.57 -27.09
N ASP A 649 26.26 29.49 -27.61
CA ASP A 649 25.37 30.67 -27.75
C ASP A 649 24.47 30.93 -26.52
N SER A 650 24.38 29.96 -25.61
CA SER A 650 23.54 30.02 -24.41
C SER A 650 24.03 31.04 -23.37
N LYS A 651 25.27 31.53 -23.47
CA LYS A 651 25.79 32.60 -22.58
C LYS A 651 25.32 34.01 -22.95
N SER A 652 24.78 34.24 -24.16
CA SER A 652 24.50 35.61 -24.64
C SER A 652 23.01 35.98 -24.74
N SER A 653 22.08 35.03 -24.66
CA SER A 653 20.65 35.31 -24.89
C SER A 653 19.86 35.78 -23.66
N VAL A 654 20.52 36.04 -22.52
CA VAL A 654 19.84 36.42 -21.25
C VAL A 654 19.51 37.93 -21.18
N LEU A 655 19.97 38.76 -22.12
CA LEU A 655 19.88 40.23 -21.96
C LEU A 655 19.10 41.02 -23.03
N ALA A 656 18.45 40.40 -24.01
CA ALA A 656 17.83 41.19 -25.09
C ALA A 656 16.53 40.62 -25.69
N ALA A 657 15.48 40.47 -24.87
CA ALA A 657 14.10 40.62 -25.34
C ALA A 657 13.18 40.89 -24.15
N ALA A 658 12.52 42.04 -24.17
CA ALA A 658 11.52 42.40 -23.17
C ALA A 658 10.34 41.42 -23.22
N HIS A 659 9.93 40.93 -22.04
CA HIS A 659 8.92 39.91 -21.73
C HIS A 659 9.41 38.44 -21.76
N PRO A 660 10.13 37.98 -20.71
CA PRO A 660 10.28 36.55 -20.46
C PRO A 660 8.97 36.03 -19.87
N VAL A 661 8.24 35.20 -20.63
CA VAL A 661 7.21 34.35 -20.03
C VAL A 661 7.93 33.36 -19.11
N MET A 662 7.58 33.43 -17.83
CA MET A 662 8.25 32.78 -16.72
C MET A 662 8.16 31.24 -16.83
N GLY A 663 9.32 30.57 -16.70
CA GLY A 663 9.46 29.24 -16.08
C GLY A 663 8.71 28.07 -16.69
N THR A 664 9.13 27.61 -17.88
CA THR A 664 8.96 26.21 -18.30
C THR A 664 10.19 25.79 -19.11
N GLU A 665 11.05 24.97 -18.52
CA GLU A 665 12.28 24.53 -19.19
C GLU A 665 11.97 23.51 -20.30
N GLU A 666 12.35 23.83 -21.54
CA GLU A 666 11.98 23.09 -22.75
C GLU A 666 12.79 21.78 -22.89
N THR A 667 12.27 20.67 -22.35
CA THR A 667 12.89 19.33 -22.50
C THR A 667 12.84 18.82 -23.94
N VAL A 668 13.76 17.91 -24.30
CA VAL A 668 13.77 17.30 -25.65
C VAL A 668 12.47 16.54 -25.94
N GLN A 669 11.89 15.88 -24.93
CA GLN A 669 10.60 15.19 -25.02
C GLN A 669 9.46 16.16 -25.33
N PHE A 670 9.45 17.32 -24.67
CA PHE A 670 8.47 18.38 -24.91
C PHE A 670 8.59 18.94 -26.34
N MET A 671 9.81 19.16 -26.81
CA MET A 671 10.08 19.59 -28.19
C MET A 671 9.63 18.55 -29.23
N MET A 672 9.86 17.26 -28.98
CA MET A 672 9.37 16.18 -29.84
C MET A 672 7.83 16.17 -29.92
N VAL A 673 7.12 16.34 -28.80
CA VAL A 673 5.64 16.40 -28.81
C VAL A 673 5.15 17.65 -29.53
N ASN A 674 5.78 18.82 -29.33
CA ASN A 674 5.42 20.02 -30.08
C ASN A 674 5.58 19.83 -31.60
N SER A 675 6.63 19.11 -32.04
CA SER A 675 6.83 18.83 -33.47
C SER A 675 5.65 18.08 -34.10
N LEU A 676 4.85 17.32 -33.33
CA LEU A 676 3.62 16.68 -33.82
C LEU A 676 2.61 17.71 -34.30
N LEU A 677 2.52 18.87 -33.65
CA LEU A 677 1.53 19.91 -33.94
C LEU A 677 2.05 21.02 -34.87
N SER A 678 3.36 21.24 -34.96
CA SER A 678 3.94 22.38 -35.70
C SER A 678 4.74 22.08 -36.96
N GLU A 679 5.21 20.85 -37.18
CA GLU A 679 6.13 20.53 -38.29
C GLU A 679 5.50 19.57 -39.30
N SER A 680 5.92 19.60 -40.58
CA SER A 680 5.56 18.54 -41.53
C SER A 680 6.32 17.25 -41.23
N TYR A 681 5.92 16.13 -41.87
CA TYR A 681 6.69 14.89 -41.75
C TYR A 681 8.09 15.03 -42.36
N GLU A 682 8.25 15.77 -43.45
CA GLU A 682 9.57 16.03 -44.04
C GLU A 682 10.47 16.85 -43.11
N SER A 683 9.93 17.87 -42.45
CA SER A 683 10.67 18.65 -41.44
C SER A 683 11.06 17.78 -40.24
N TRP A 684 10.15 16.93 -39.77
CA TRP A 684 10.47 15.95 -38.73
C TRP A 684 11.63 15.04 -39.15
N LEU A 685 11.63 14.49 -40.37
CA LEU A 685 12.74 13.66 -40.86
C LEU A 685 14.08 14.40 -40.87
N GLN A 686 14.10 15.69 -41.19
CA GLN A 686 15.32 16.52 -41.13
C GLN A 686 15.80 16.73 -39.68
N HIS A 687 14.86 16.83 -38.74
CA HIS A 687 15.11 17.08 -37.32
C HIS A 687 15.36 15.82 -36.48
N ARG A 688 14.90 14.66 -36.95
CA ARG A 688 14.85 13.38 -36.21
C ARG A 688 16.21 12.94 -35.70
N ARG A 689 17.27 13.02 -36.53
CA ARG A 689 18.64 12.69 -36.11
C ARG A 689 19.11 13.56 -34.93
N ALA A 690 18.86 14.86 -34.98
CA ALA A 690 19.28 15.78 -33.92
C ALA A 690 18.47 15.58 -32.63
N PHE A 691 17.17 15.29 -32.76
CA PHE A 691 16.33 14.89 -31.64
C PHE A 691 16.82 13.61 -30.97
N LEU A 692 17.21 12.59 -31.74
CA LEU A 692 17.78 11.35 -31.21
C LEU A 692 19.09 11.62 -30.46
N GLN A 693 20.00 12.44 -31.00
CA GLN A 693 21.25 12.80 -30.32
C GLN A 693 21.00 13.52 -28.99
N ARG A 694 20.10 14.52 -28.99
CA ARG A 694 19.69 15.25 -27.78
C ARG A 694 19.00 14.36 -26.76
N GLY A 695 18.14 13.46 -27.21
CA GLY A 695 17.49 12.45 -26.39
C GLY A 695 18.48 11.50 -25.72
N ILE A 696 19.36 10.87 -26.51
CA ILE A 696 20.35 9.91 -26.00
C ILE A 696 21.21 10.54 -24.90
N TYR A 697 21.69 11.75 -25.13
CA TYR A 697 22.46 12.47 -24.13
C TYR A 697 21.63 12.81 -22.89
N HIS A 698 20.37 13.23 -23.07
CA HIS A 698 19.45 13.50 -21.95
C HIS A 698 19.25 12.26 -21.06
N ALA A 699 19.02 11.10 -21.65
CA ALA A 699 18.90 9.83 -20.92
C ALA A 699 20.20 9.44 -20.19
N TYR A 700 21.34 9.59 -20.85
CA TYR A 700 22.65 9.35 -20.24
C TYR A 700 22.92 10.28 -19.04
N MET A 701 22.58 11.56 -19.15
CA MET A 701 22.73 12.53 -18.06
C MET A 701 21.83 12.19 -16.86
N GLN A 702 20.61 11.71 -17.11
CA GLN A 702 19.72 11.27 -16.02
C GLN A 702 20.28 10.08 -15.25
N HIS A 703 20.85 9.09 -15.95
CA HIS A 703 21.46 7.93 -15.32
C HIS A 703 22.69 8.31 -14.47
N THR A 704 23.59 9.14 -15.01
CA THR A 704 24.82 9.55 -14.31
C THR A 704 24.55 10.43 -13.07
N HIS A 705 23.58 11.34 -13.14
CA HIS A 705 23.19 12.14 -11.98
C HIS A 705 22.47 11.33 -10.89
N GLY A 706 21.76 10.25 -11.26
CA GLY A 706 21.11 9.37 -10.31
C GLY A 706 22.08 8.60 -9.40
N ARG A 707 23.26 8.22 -9.92
CA ARG A 707 24.33 7.56 -9.14
C ARG A 707 25.02 8.51 -8.16
N SER A 708 25.08 9.81 -8.48
CA SER A 708 25.73 10.80 -7.61
C SER A 708 24.89 11.19 -6.38
N SER A 709 23.55 10.99 -6.40
CA SER A 709 22.70 11.24 -5.22
C SER A 709 22.68 10.08 -4.23
N THR A 710 22.85 8.83 -4.69
CA THR A 710 22.97 7.63 -3.84
C THR A 710 24.38 7.44 -3.26
N SER A 711 25.41 8.00 -3.88
CA SER A 711 26.80 7.97 -3.36
C SER A 711 27.05 8.86 -2.12
N ARG A 712 26.05 9.59 -1.60
CA ARG A 712 26.20 10.43 -0.40
C ARG A 712 25.85 9.73 0.92
N THR A 713 25.38 8.49 0.90
CA THR A 713 25.03 7.71 2.11
C THR A 713 25.80 6.40 2.28
N SER A 714 26.85 6.16 1.51
CA SER A 714 27.74 5.00 1.72
C SER A 714 29.17 5.32 1.30
N LYS A 715 29.96 5.81 2.26
CA LYS A 715 31.43 5.77 2.19
C LYS A 715 31.93 4.78 3.23
N GLU A 716 32.04 3.52 2.83
CA GLU A 716 33.09 2.62 3.30
C GLU A 716 33.43 1.62 2.18
N ALA A 717 34.74 1.41 1.99
CA ALA A 717 35.41 0.37 1.21
C ALA A 717 35.26 0.33 -0.33
N SER A 718 36.19 0.99 -1.03
CA SER A 718 37.32 0.33 -1.70
C SER A 718 37.86 1.16 -2.88
N THR A 719 39.16 1.38 -2.84
CA THR A 719 39.97 2.08 -3.83
C THR A 719 40.36 1.14 -4.96
N SER A 720 39.82 1.37 -6.16
CA SER A 720 40.50 1.01 -7.41
C SER A 720 40.02 1.92 -8.53
N GLY A 721 40.89 2.83 -8.97
CA GLY A 721 40.66 3.64 -10.15
C GLY A 721 40.85 2.82 -11.42
N SER A 722 39.84 2.86 -12.28
CA SER A 722 40.00 2.72 -13.73
C SER A 722 38.78 3.37 -14.39
N SER A 723 39.02 4.24 -15.37
CA SER A 723 38.00 4.74 -16.30
C SER A 723 37.41 3.57 -17.09
N SER A 724 36.36 2.95 -16.57
CA SER A 724 35.63 1.88 -17.26
C SER A 724 34.76 2.51 -18.34
N GLN A 725 35.03 2.17 -19.61
CA GLN A 725 34.05 2.33 -20.67
C GLN A 725 32.85 1.45 -20.31
N ASP A 726 31.67 2.05 -20.19
CA ASP A 726 30.41 1.31 -19.98
C ASP A 726 30.25 0.29 -21.12
N GLY A 727 29.90 -0.95 -20.79
CA GLY A 727 29.74 -2.01 -21.79
C GLY A 727 28.59 -1.72 -22.78
N PRO A 728 28.57 -2.32 -23.99
CA PRO A 728 27.52 -2.09 -24.99
C PRO A 728 26.10 -2.34 -24.45
N ASP A 729 25.94 -3.39 -23.63
CA ASP A 729 24.66 -3.80 -23.04
C ASP A 729 24.19 -2.81 -21.95
N GLU A 730 25.11 -2.21 -21.20
CA GLU A 730 24.80 -1.19 -20.18
C GLU A 730 24.35 0.12 -20.84
N LEU A 731 25.00 0.52 -21.94
CA LEU A 731 24.61 1.70 -22.72
C LEU A 731 23.23 1.56 -23.35
N LEU A 732 22.92 0.39 -23.92
CA LEU A 732 21.59 0.11 -24.47
C LEU A 732 20.51 0.29 -23.41
N SER A 733 20.69 -0.29 -22.21
CA SER A 733 19.75 -0.15 -21.09
C SER A 733 19.52 1.31 -20.68
N ILE A 734 20.59 2.13 -20.67
CA ILE A 734 20.52 3.56 -20.30
C ILE A 734 19.69 4.35 -21.31
N VAL A 735 19.90 4.14 -22.61
CA VAL A 735 19.25 4.93 -23.66
C VAL A 735 17.89 4.36 -24.07
N TRP A 736 17.59 3.12 -23.68
CA TRP A 736 16.40 2.38 -24.07
C TRP A 736 15.09 3.18 -23.96
N PRO A 737 14.77 3.81 -22.80
CA PRO A 737 13.51 4.54 -22.69
C PRO A 737 13.42 5.69 -23.69
N MET A 738 14.54 6.36 -23.99
CA MET A 738 14.53 7.45 -24.97
C MET A 738 14.35 6.93 -26.40
N LEU A 739 14.89 5.75 -26.72
CA LEU A 739 14.68 5.11 -28.02
C LEU A 739 13.21 4.75 -28.22
N VAL A 740 12.59 4.11 -27.22
CA VAL A 740 11.15 3.81 -27.23
C VAL A 740 10.33 5.10 -27.37
N TYR A 741 10.65 6.14 -26.58
CA TYR A 741 9.96 7.43 -26.66
C TYR A 741 10.04 8.06 -28.05
N SER A 742 11.24 8.08 -28.64
CA SER A 742 11.47 8.63 -29.98
C SER A 742 10.72 7.84 -31.06
N GLY A 743 10.67 6.51 -30.92
CA GLY A 743 9.91 5.65 -31.81
C GLY A 743 8.39 5.83 -31.70
N LEU A 744 7.85 6.03 -30.49
CA LEU A 744 6.44 6.38 -30.32
C LEU A 744 6.08 7.68 -31.05
N ILE A 745 6.93 8.70 -30.95
CA ILE A 745 6.75 9.96 -31.70
C ILE A 745 6.81 9.70 -33.21
N GLU A 746 7.77 8.92 -33.70
CA GLU A 746 7.88 8.56 -35.12
C GLU A 746 6.59 7.86 -35.63
N GLN A 747 6.04 6.90 -34.88
CA GLN A 747 4.80 6.22 -35.25
C GLN A 747 3.62 7.20 -35.33
N MET A 748 3.53 8.14 -34.37
CA MET A 748 2.50 9.20 -34.39
C MET A 748 2.70 10.17 -35.56
N GLN A 749 3.94 10.59 -35.84
CA GLN A 749 4.29 11.45 -36.97
C GLN A 749 3.85 10.80 -38.30
N ARG A 750 4.16 9.51 -38.50
CA ARG A 750 3.73 8.75 -39.68
C ARG A 750 2.22 8.66 -39.79
N PHE A 751 1.54 8.25 -38.72
CA PHE A 751 0.11 8.01 -38.74
C PHE A 751 -0.70 9.29 -39.02
N PHE A 752 -0.37 10.39 -38.33
CA PHE A 752 -1.12 11.64 -38.44
C PHE A 752 -0.80 12.45 -39.69
N LYS A 753 0.37 12.29 -40.32
CA LYS A 753 0.82 13.20 -41.39
C LYS A 753 1.03 12.53 -42.75
N VAL A 754 1.17 11.21 -42.82
CA VAL A 754 1.49 10.49 -44.06
C VAL A 754 0.27 9.77 -44.64
N VAL A 755 0.08 9.91 -45.95
CA VAL A 755 -0.96 9.20 -46.71
C VAL A 755 -0.43 7.83 -47.15
N LYS A 756 -1.02 6.73 -46.67
CA LYS A 756 -0.73 5.38 -47.18
C LYS A 756 -1.19 5.32 -48.65
N LYS A 757 -0.29 4.93 -49.58
CA LYS A 757 -0.53 4.86 -51.05
C LYS A 757 -1.59 3.83 -51.52
N GLY A 758 -2.49 3.37 -50.65
CA GLY A 758 -3.47 2.31 -50.95
C GLY A 758 -4.95 2.67 -50.79
N SER A 759 -5.29 3.86 -50.27
CA SER A 759 -6.70 4.27 -50.09
C SER A 759 -7.15 5.25 -51.19
N SER A 760 -7.39 4.74 -52.39
CA SER A 760 -8.09 5.49 -53.44
C SER A 760 -9.60 5.38 -53.25
N SER A 761 -10.21 6.34 -52.56
CA SER A 761 -11.60 6.73 -52.84
C SER A 761 -11.54 7.98 -53.71
N GLY A 762 -12.21 7.93 -54.86
CA GLY A 762 -12.04 8.84 -55.99
C GLY A 762 -12.28 10.34 -55.72
N PRO A 763 -11.97 11.20 -56.71
CA PRO A 763 -12.04 12.65 -56.56
C PRO A 763 -13.50 13.09 -56.42
N SER A 764 -13.92 13.50 -55.23
CA SER A 764 -15.15 14.27 -55.07
C SER A 764 -14.85 15.74 -55.31
N ASP A 765 -15.25 16.23 -56.49
CA ASP A 765 -15.43 17.66 -56.75
C ASP A 765 -16.27 18.29 -55.64
N ARG A 766 -15.67 19.24 -54.90
CA ARG A 766 -16.41 20.23 -54.11
C ARG A 766 -15.78 21.60 -54.34
N SER A 767 -16.28 22.25 -55.39
CA SER A 767 -16.31 23.71 -55.48
C SER A 767 -17.23 24.27 -54.39
N GLY A 768 -16.69 25.08 -53.50
CA GLY A 768 -17.44 25.81 -52.48
C GLY A 768 -16.53 26.76 -51.70
N GLU A 769 -16.69 28.04 -51.97
CA GLU A 769 -16.06 29.18 -51.29
C GLU A 769 -16.29 29.13 -49.77
N ASP A 770 -15.24 29.21 -48.95
CA ASP A 770 -15.06 30.29 -47.95
C ASP A 770 -13.71 30.16 -47.19
N SER A 771 -12.95 31.27 -47.17
CA SER A 771 -11.97 31.71 -46.16
C SER A 771 -10.97 30.74 -45.47
N GLY A 772 -10.31 29.83 -46.20
CA GLY A 772 -9.19 29.04 -45.67
C GLY A 772 -7.82 29.66 -45.97
N GLU A 773 -7.16 30.26 -44.97
CA GLU A 773 -5.72 30.56 -45.03
C GLU A 773 -4.93 29.30 -45.44
N ASN A 774 -3.86 29.51 -46.20
CA ASN A 774 -2.97 28.55 -46.88
C ASN A 774 -2.49 27.34 -46.01
N MET A 775 -3.36 26.36 -45.73
CA MET A 775 -3.02 25.14 -44.95
C MET A 775 -2.18 24.18 -45.78
N GLU A 776 -1.11 23.65 -45.17
CA GLU A 776 -0.24 22.66 -45.81
C GLU A 776 -0.93 21.29 -45.94
N ALA A 777 -0.49 20.48 -46.91
CA ALA A 777 -1.14 19.20 -47.21
C ALA A 777 -1.17 18.23 -46.01
N TRP A 778 -0.12 18.20 -45.18
CA TRP A 778 -0.07 17.37 -43.98
C TRP A 778 -1.05 17.83 -42.90
N GLU A 779 -1.38 19.12 -42.82
CA GLU A 779 -2.35 19.67 -41.86
C GLU A 779 -3.76 19.15 -42.17
N LEU A 780 -4.11 19.09 -43.46
CA LEU A 780 -5.37 18.49 -43.93
C LEU A 780 -5.44 17.00 -43.58
N VAL A 781 -4.34 16.26 -43.79
CA VAL A 781 -4.26 14.83 -43.44
C VAL A 781 -4.43 14.63 -41.94
N MET A 782 -3.74 15.42 -41.11
CA MET A 782 -3.85 15.33 -39.66
C MET A 782 -5.28 15.64 -39.18
N ARG A 783 -5.88 16.71 -39.69
CA ARG A 783 -7.26 17.07 -39.37
C ARG A 783 -8.26 15.98 -39.78
N GLU A 784 -8.07 15.36 -40.93
CA GLU A 784 -8.90 14.24 -41.39
C GLU A 784 -8.73 13.01 -40.49
N ARG A 785 -7.48 12.59 -40.22
CA ARG A 785 -7.15 11.44 -39.36
C ARG A 785 -7.73 11.60 -37.95
N LEU A 786 -7.61 12.80 -37.37
CA LEU A 786 -8.12 13.10 -36.04
C LEU A 786 -9.65 13.04 -35.95
N LEU A 787 -10.39 13.08 -37.05
CA LEU A 787 -11.85 12.90 -37.05
C LEU A 787 -12.26 11.44 -37.35
N LYS A 788 -11.35 10.62 -37.87
CA LYS A 788 -11.60 9.20 -38.18
C LYS A 788 -11.33 8.33 -36.96
N VAL A 789 -12.30 8.32 -36.05
CA VAL A 789 -12.28 7.54 -34.80
C VAL A 789 -11.84 6.09 -34.98
N ARG A 790 -12.37 5.38 -36.00
CA ARG A 790 -12.01 3.99 -36.27
C ARG A 790 -10.53 3.81 -36.60
N GLU A 791 -9.97 4.72 -37.39
CA GLU A 791 -8.55 4.66 -37.75
C GLU A 791 -7.66 4.97 -36.55
N MET A 792 -8.05 5.92 -35.69
CA MET A 792 -7.33 6.20 -34.43
C MET A 792 -7.32 5.00 -33.49
N LEU A 793 -8.43 4.26 -33.41
CA LEU A 793 -8.49 3.00 -32.66
C LEU A 793 -7.64 1.90 -33.32
N GLY A 794 -7.63 1.81 -34.65
CA GLY A 794 -6.74 0.89 -35.37
C GLY A 794 -5.26 1.18 -35.09
N PHE A 795 -4.87 2.47 -35.09
CA PHE A 795 -3.52 2.90 -34.75
C PHE A 795 -3.09 2.46 -33.35
N SER A 796 -3.99 2.45 -32.37
CA SER A 796 -3.65 1.98 -31.02
C SER A 796 -3.18 0.52 -30.99
N LYS A 797 -3.72 -0.34 -31.86
CA LYS A 797 -3.28 -1.75 -32.02
C LYS A 797 -1.92 -1.82 -32.70
N GLU A 798 -1.72 -1.03 -33.77
CA GLU A 798 -0.43 -0.91 -34.45
C GLU A 798 0.66 -0.44 -33.47
N LEU A 799 0.35 0.53 -32.61
CA LEU A 799 1.27 1.08 -31.61
C LEU A 799 1.65 0.07 -30.53
N VAL A 800 0.70 -0.73 -30.05
CA VAL A 800 0.97 -1.80 -29.05
C VAL A 800 1.80 -2.92 -29.67
N SER A 801 1.50 -3.34 -30.91
CA SER A 801 2.31 -4.31 -31.65
C SER A 801 3.75 -3.81 -31.83
N TRP A 802 3.91 -2.54 -32.24
CA TRP A 802 5.22 -1.93 -32.40
C TRP A 802 5.99 -1.85 -31.07
N LEU A 803 5.31 -1.58 -29.96
CA LEU A 803 5.94 -1.61 -28.63
C LEU A 803 6.39 -3.02 -28.24
N GLU A 804 5.67 -4.08 -28.63
CA GLU A 804 6.06 -5.47 -28.37
C GLU A 804 7.29 -5.86 -29.19
N GLU A 805 7.32 -5.49 -30.47
CA GLU A 805 8.49 -5.64 -31.34
C GLU A 805 9.70 -4.89 -30.76
N MET A 806 9.53 -3.61 -30.40
CA MET A 806 10.59 -2.81 -29.79
C MET A 806 11.09 -3.45 -28.49
N ASN A 807 10.21 -3.92 -27.61
CA ASN A 807 10.59 -4.62 -26.37
C ASN A 807 11.28 -5.98 -26.57
N SER A 808 11.22 -6.55 -27.78
CA SER A 808 11.91 -7.79 -28.13
C SER A 808 13.32 -7.57 -28.68
N ALA A 809 13.70 -6.32 -29.02
CA ALA A 809 15.00 -6.04 -29.58
C ALA A 809 16.14 -6.29 -28.58
N THR A 810 17.20 -6.91 -29.08
CA THR A 810 18.34 -7.41 -28.30
C THR A 810 19.57 -6.52 -28.37
N ASP A 811 19.69 -5.70 -29.42
CA ASP A 811 20.80 -4.78 -29.62
C ASP A 811 20.36 -3.40 -30.17
N LEU A 812 21.29 -2.44 -30.20
CA LEU A 812 21.04 -1.08 -30.69
C LEU A 812 20.68 -1.05 -32.18
N GLN A 813 21.24 -1.93 -33.00
CA GLN A 813 21.00 -1.94 -34.43
C GLN A 813 19.57 -2.38 -34.74
N GLU A 814 19.12 -3.47 -34.10
CA GLU A 814 17.74 -3.96 -34.15
C GLU A 814 16.76 -2.89 -33.64
N ALA A 815 17.06 -2.27 -32.49
CA ALA A 815 16.24 -1.18 -31.95
C ALA A 815 16.10 0.01 -32.93
N PHE A 816 17.21 0.47 -33.53
CA PHE A 816 17.16 1.57 -34.51
C PHE A 816 16.48 1.18 -35.83
N ASP A 817 16.54 -0.10 -36.22
CA ASP A 817 15.84 -0.61 -37.40
C ASP A 817 14.33 -0.66 -37.17
N ILE A 818 13.87 -1.17 -36.02
CA ILE A 818 12.44 -1.20 -35.63
C ILE A 818 11.84 0.21 -35.56
N ILE A 819 12.61 1.19 -35.07
CA ILE A 819 12.19 2.61 -35.08
C ILE A 819 12.15 3.16 -36.53
N GLY A 820 12.94 2.59 -37.45
CA GLY A 820 13.10 3.07 -38.83
C GLY A 820 14.02 4.29 -38.94
N VAL A 821 15.01 4.38 -38.05
CA VAL A 821 16.03 5.45 -38.00
C VAL A 821 17.44 4.93 -38.24
N LEU A 822 17.62 3.65 -38.52
CA LEU A 822 18.93 3.09 -38.84
C LEU A 822 19.68 3.86 -39.95
N PRO A 823 19.04 4.32 -41.06
CA PRO A 823 19.72 5.16 -42.05
C PRO A 823 20.16 6.51 -41.50
N ASP A 824 19.37 7.09 -40.58
CA ASP A 824 19.73 8.35 -39.93
C ASP A 824 20.93 8.15 -39.03
N VAL A 825 21.03 7.02 -38.33
CA VAL A 825 22.12 6.67 -37.40
C VAL A 825 23.42 6.41 -38.16
N LEU A 826 23.37 5.64 -39.25
CA LEU A 826 24.53 5.26 -40.07
C LEU A 826 24.97 6.33 -41.08
N SER A 827 24.29 7.48 -41.13
CA SER A 827 24.72 8.60 -41.98
C SER A 827 25.92 9.36 -41.38
N GLY A 828 26.66 10.08 -42.22
CA GLY A 828 27.78 10.93 -41.78
C GLY A 828 29.08 10.19 -41.40
N GLY A 829 29.32 8.99 -41.95
CA GLY A 829 30.56 8.23 -41.76
C GLY A 829 30.58 7.30 -40.54
N ILE A 830 29.45 7.14 -39.87
CA ILE A 830 29.27 6.21 -38.74
C ILE A 830 28.91 4.82 -39.28
N VAL A 831 29.69 3.81 -38.92
CA VAL A 831 29.52 2.43 -39.41
C VAL A 831 28.84 1.52 -38.37
N ARG A 832 28.92 1.88 -37.08
CA ARG A 832 28.32 1.13 -35.96
C ARG A 832 27.35 2.00 -35.17
N CYS A 833 26.26 1.41 -34.69
CA CYS A 833 25.23 2.13 -33.92
C CYS A 833 25.76 2.65 -32.57
N GLU A 834 26.69 1.92 -31.95
CA GLU A 834 27.35 2.30 -30.70
C GLU A 834 28.16 3.59 -30.87
N ASP A 835 28.83 3.76 -32.02
CA ASP A 835 29.60 4.97 -32.32
C ASP A 835 28.68 6.20 -32.40
N PHE A 836 27.44 6.04 -32.89
CA PHE A 836 26.45 7.12 -32.88
C PHE A 836 26.00 7.50 -31.47
N VAL A 837 25.74 6.51 -30.61
CA VAL A 837 25.37 6.73 -29.21
C VAL A 837 26.51 7.44 -28.47
N HIS A 838 27.75 6.98 -28.64
CA HIS A 838 28.93 7.63 -28.07
C HIS A 838 29.14 9.05 -28.61
N ALA A 839 29.00 9.26 -29.92
CA ALA A 839 29.10 10.58 -30.52
C ALA A 839 28.02 11.53 -29.99
N ALA A 840 26.79 11.05 -29.77
CA ALA A 840 25.72 11.84 -29.15
C ALA A 840 26.07 12.23 -27.71
N ILE A 841 26.62 11.31 -26.92
CA ILE A 841 27.07 11.58 -25.54
C ILE A 841 28.21 12.60 -25.51
N GLU A 842 29.23 12.45 -26.36
CA GLU A 842 30.36 13.38 -26.44
C GLU A 842 29.95 14.77 -26.95
N ALA A 843 29.10 14.83 -27.99
CA ALA A 843 28.55 16.10 -28.47
C ALA A 843 27.73 16.81 -27.38
N GLY A 844 26.98 16.03 -26.60
CA GLY A 844 26.14 16.52 -25.53
C GLY A 844 26.90 17.12 -24.35
N LYS A 845 28.12 16.66 -24.03
CA LYS A 845 28.94 17.23 -22.94
C LYS A 845 29.18 18.74 -23.07
N ASN A 846 29.12 19.26 -24.30
CA ASN A 846 29.24 20.69 -24.55
C ASN A 846 27.92 21.43 -24.34
N TRP A 847 26.76 20.78 -24.42
CA TRP A 847 25.45 21.38 -24.16
C TRP A 847 25.25 21.67 -22.67
N VAL A 848 24.84 22.90 -22.35
CA VAL A 848 24.42 23.27 -21.00
C VAL A 848 23.06 22.62 -20.72
N VAL A 849 23.04 21.55 -19.92
CA VAL A 849 21.79 20.91 -19.47
C VAL A 849 21.38 21.50 -18.11
N PRO A 850 20.19 22.12 -17.98
CA PRO A 850 19.66 22.53 -16.70
C PRO A 850 19.39 21.33 -15.78
N ARG A 851 19.67 21.47 -14.47
CA ARG A 851 19.52 20.40 -13.46
C ARG A 851 18.08 19.90 -13.28
N THR A 852 17.10 20.63 -13.79
CA THR A 852 15.66 20.43 -13.62
C THR A 852 15.02 19.62 -14.74
N SER A 853 15.69 19.51 -15.90
CA SER A 853 15.31 18.59 -16.99
C SER A 853 15.44 17.10 -16.62
N ILE A 854 16.00 16.79 -15.44
CA ILE A 854 16.35 15.44 -14.98
C ILE A 854 15.13 14.68 -14.41
N ASN A 855 14.00 15.34 -14.16
CA ASN A 855 12.90 14.77 -13.38
C ASN A 855 11.72 14.17 -14.17
N CYS A 856 11.53 14.46 -15.47
CA CYS A 856 10.34 13.98 -16.21
C CYS A 856 10.25 12.44 -16.32
N ILE A 857 11.39 11.74 -16.38
CA ILE A 857 11.42 10.27 -16.42
C ILE A 857 11.32 9.69 -14.99
N ARG A 858 11.93 10.34 -13.99
CA ARG A 858 11.81 9.94 -12.57
C ARG A 858 10.38 10.03 -12.04
N LEU A 859 9.59 11.02 -12.46
CA LEU A 859 8.19 11.17 -12.03
C LEU A 859 7.25 10.08 -12.55
N SER A 860 7.68 9.28 -13.54
CA SER A 860 6.94 8.09 -13.99
C SER A 860 7.30 6.83 -13.18
N ALA A 861 8.45 6.84 -12.48
CA ALA A 861 8.92 5.71 -11.67
C ALA A 861 8.43 5.76 -10.21
N TYR A 862 7.66 6.79 -9.83
CA TYR A 862 7.01 6.94 -8.52
C TYR A 862 5.49 6.85 -8.62
#